data_AF-A0A163LDG9-F1
#
_entry.id   AF-A0A163LDG9-F1
#
_cell.length_a   1.000
_cell.length_b   1.000
_cell.length_c   1.000
_cell.angle_alpha   90.00
_cell.angle_beta   90.00
_cell.angle_gamma   90.00
#
_symmetry.space_group_name_H-M   'P 1'
#
loop_
_entity.id
_entity.type
_entity.pdbx_description
1 polymer ?
#
loop_
_entity_poly.entity_id
_entity_poly.type
_entity_poly.pdbx_seq_one_letter_code
_entity_poly.pdbx_strand_id
1 'polypeptide(L)'
;MRAASLAAGGVILAAFGLSLGSGTASAATLDCSARGQDQTIVDGSSACRAVADPSSYAISHVEGDGVGVADSRDGGRSAGLGLFGGVAAAESRGGLLAAVAYGPGSLALGRTDSSPFAVVLSGPGGRAAVGDADVGAICSGGPTLVFNIATGQGCFSDGTSTWVTPARRGSLARVEVPSRTELYVDRRFLPLADRFFAMYRQPQQGGGALVVYLGGEKVLDIWAGNADRDRRWDHDTVSLSFSTGKGVASTVVHRLAERGLIDYDAPVARYWPEFAAAGKDKITVRELMSHRAGLHRVRGLMPHPLDLMDYDAVVAALAAEKPDPRRLRGPGYHAVTYGWLVAELVARVSGQPFIDVVQAEIAKPLGVDEFWYRVPETERPRIAKLFPHINPAGLNWAFASTVLSHVGPTRGLAEAAMPDGFDVMVRNPAVHDAVMPGWNGVFSARALAKMYGAIANGGVIDGKRFLKESTIEQMSTIQTRDRDYVLAVRPNWTLGYHPPIIAARRQPRNAIGHYGVGGSGAYADLSSGLSLGFTTNRLGSAVTALGDLRLARLGAEAQELIVGSSTESSDAAIRTAIARANETVRNLEWFEVVETRGHIENGAVAHFQVTLKGDRAAACAAVDGYRNPDGGYGWGLEPDLRSATSQPGGALHAFEAFADIGTPTPRAVELCDWLQTNSLAGGGLPFAFPIADPAGCAPFWVSADPSAPSLQITSIVCAAAARVAEFDEAVAEHPWFASAVRYCLDAIDGADSLHALELAFALQFLDAVHRNSPEASSLVSTLGSRIPADGLVHADGGAEGEFMRPLDFSPLPGGPTRALFDASVIESELSALAARQHGDGGWAVDFDSYSPVAALEWRGHATVQAVWLLKRNGVI
;
A
#
# COMPACT_ATOMS: atom_id res chain seq x y z
N MET A 1 -5.88 -36.43 -46.36
CA MET A 1 -4.68 -36.91 -45.64
C MET A 1 -3.37 -36.96 -46.46
N ARG A 2 -3.23 -36.27 -47.61
CA ARG A 2 -1.91 -35.98 -48.22
C ARG A 2 -1.68 -34.49 -48.59
N ALA A 3 -2.67 -33.63 -48.36
CA ALA A 3 -2.56 -32.18 -48.59
C ALA A 3 -2.29 -31.37 -47.30
N ALA A 4 -2.39 -31.98 -46.12
CA ALA A 4 -2.20 -31.30 -44.83
C ALA A 4 -0.73 -31.30 -44.36
N SER A 5 0.12 -32.20 -44.87
CA SER A 5 1.52 -32.33 -44.44
C SER A 5 2.46 -31.30 -45.09
N LEU A 6 2.02 -30.60 -46.13
CA LEU A 6 2.80 -29.55 -46.82
C LEU A 6 2.43 -28.12 -46.35
N ALA A 7 1.31 -27.95 -45.66
CA ALA A 7 0.89 -26.66 -45.10
C ALA A 7 1.55 -26.36 -43.75
N ALA A 8 1.88 -27.38 -42.94
CA ALA A 8 2.53 -27.21 -41.64
C ALA A 8 3.99 -26.73 -41.74
N GLY A 9 4.69 -27.03 -42.85
CA GLY A 9 6.05 -26.54 -43.08
C GLY A 9 6.13 -25.08 -43.55
N GLY A 10 5.03 -24.51 -44.05
CA GLY A 10 5.02 -23.15 -44.61
C GLY A 10 4.62 -22.05 -43.61
N VAL A 11 3.91 -22.40 -42.54
CA VAL A 11 3.43 -21.41 -41.56
C VAL A 11 4.53 -20.98 -40.58
N ILE A 12 5.55 -21.82 -40.34
CA ILE A 12 6.63 -21.50 -39.41
C ILE A 12 7.66 -20.51 -40.03
N LEU A 13 7.74 -20.39 -41.35
CA LEU A 13 8.68 -19.46 -42.02
C LEU A 13 8.05 -18.13 -42.49
N ALA A 14 6.72 -17.98 -42.47
CA ALA A 14 6.07 -16.78 -43.01
C ALA A 14 5.87 -15.64 -41.99
N ALA A 15 6.04 -15.89 -40.69
CA ALA A 15 5.89 -14.85 -39.65
C ALA A 15 7.14 -13.99 -39.43
N PHE A 16 8.28 -14.32 -40.05
CA PHE A 16 9.55 -13.59 -39.90
C PHE A 16 9.87 -12.62 -41.06
N GLY A 17 8.83 -12.16 -41.77
CA GLY A 17 8.96 -11.19 -42.86
C GLY A 17 8.50 -9.77 -42.46
N LEU A 18 9.46 -8.92 -42.08
CA LEU A 18 9.45 -7.46 -42.23
C LEU A 18 8.46 -6.63 -41.37
N SER A 19 8.96 -6.13 -40.23
CA SER A 19 9.00 -4.68 -40.00
C SER A 19 10.24 -4.33 -39.15
N LEU A 20 11.35 -4.06 -39.86
CA LEU A 20 12.53 -3.44 -39.30
C LEU A 20 12.33 -1.92 -39.28
N GLY A 21 12.44 -1.32 -38.09
CA GLY A 21 12.62 0.11 -37.88
C GLY A 21 12.06 0.54 -36.51
N SER A 22 12.81 1.15 -35.60
CA SER A 22 14.22 1.56 -35.60
C SER A 22 14.63 1.87 -34.16
N GLY A 23 15.74 1.26 -33.70
CA GLY A 23 16.65 1.86 -32.72
C GLY A 23 16.32 1.69 -31.24
N THR A 24 16.67 0.53 -30.68
CA THR A 24 17.38 0.41 -29.39
C THR A 24 18.29 -0.82 -29.47
N ALA A 25 19.51 -0.70 -28.94
CA ALA A 25 20.57 -1.69 -29.05
C ALA A 25 20.11 -3.08 -28.57
N SER A 26 20.36 -4.10 -29.40
CA SER A 26 20.05 -5.51 -29.15
C SER A 26 20.78 -6.01 -27.91
N ALA A 27 20.02 -6.41 -26.88
CA ALA A 27 20.45 -7.42 -25.93
C ALA A 27 20.69 -8.73 -26.68
N ALA A 28 21.67 -9.54 -26.24
CA ALA A 28 22.18 -10.68 -26.99
C ALA A 28 21.09 -11.68 -27.39
N THR A 29 21.17 -12.19 -28.62
CA THR A 29 20.44 -13.39 -29.02
C THR A 29 21.09 -14.59 -28.34
N LEU A 30 20.30 -15.40 -27.62
CA LEU A 30 20.78 -16.62 -26.99
C LEU A 30 20.19 -17.84 -27.70
N ASP A 31 21.07 -18.74 -28.12
CA ASP A 31 20.74 -20.00 -28.76
C ASP A 31 21.28 -21.16 -27.93
N CYS A 32 20.38 -21.99 -27.41
CA CYS A 32 20.71 -23.23 -26.73
C CYS A 32 20.16 -24.40 -27.55
N SER A 33 20.99 -25.39 -27.85
CA SER A 33 20.50 -26.59 -28.53
C SER A 33 21.13 -27.84 -27.95
N ALA A 34 20.33 -28.89 -27.79
CA ALA A 34 20.73 -30.11 -27.10
C ALA A 34 20.45 -31.35 -27.95
N ARG A 35 21.47 -32.22 -28.02
CA ARG A 35 21.39 -33.63 -28.41
C ARG A 35 22.25 -34.45 -27.46
N GLY A 36 21.65 -35.05 -26.43
CA GLY A 36 22.39 -35.81 -25.42
C GLY A 36 23.23 -34.98 -24.45
N GLN A 37 23.01 -33.66 -24.35
CA GLN A 37 23.73 -32.75 -23.44
C GLN A 37 22.80 -31.63 -22.94
N ASP A 38 22.96 -31.22 -21.68
CA ASP A 38 22.27 -30.04 -21.12
C ASP A 38 23.08 -28.78 -21.47
N GLN A 39 22.41 -27.80 -22.06
CA GLN A 39 22.98 -26.48 -22.31
C GLN A 39 22.08 -25.43 -21.68
N THR A 40 22.66 -24.63 -20.79
CA THR A 40 22.02 -23.46 -20.19
C THR A 40 22.92 -22.25 -20.40
N ILE A 41 22.37 -21.18 -20.97
CA ILE A 41 23.06 -19.91 -21.16
C ILE A 41 22.18 -18.82 -20.59
N VAL A 42 22.75 -17.98 -19.72
CA VAL A 42 22.08 -16.83 -19.12
C VAL A 42 22.93 -15.60 -19.42
N ASP A 43 22.33 -14.57 -20.00
CA ASP A 43 22.98 -13.29 -20.27
C ASP A 43 22.07 -12.14 -19.87
N GLY A 44 22.42 -11.47 -18.76
CA GLY A 44 21.68 -10.34 -18.21
C GLY A 44 20.21 -10.68 -17.94
N SER A 45 19.34 -10.13 -18.78
CA SER A 45 17.88 -10.24 -18.78
C SER A 45 17.33 -11.42 -19.62
N SER A 46 18.19 -12.18 -20.30
CA SER A 46 17.80 -13.29 -21.19
C SER A 46 18.34 -14.64 -20.69
N ALA A 47 17.57 -15.72 -20.86
CA ALA A 47 18.01 -17.07 -20.51
C ALA A 47 17.49 -18.14 -21.48
N CYS A 48 18.39 -18.96 -22.04
CA CYS A 48 18.02 -20.16 -22.77
C CYS A 48 18.46 -21.43 -22.03
N ARG A 49 17.63 -22.48 -22.07
CA ARG A 49 17.99 -23.83 -21.66
C ARG A 49 17.47 -24.85 -22.65
N ALA A 50 18.32 -25.79 -23.06
CA ALA A 50 17.97 -26.93 -23.88
C ALA A 50 18.49 -28.22 -23.24
N VAL A 51 17.61 -29.20 -23.05
CA VAL A 51 17.93 -30.52 -22.50
C VAL A 51 17.38 -31.58 -23.43
N ALA A 52 18.20 -32.53 -23.83
CA ALA A 52 17.74 -33.67 -24.62
C ALA A 52 18.54 -34.93 -24.29
N ASP A 53 17.86 -36.06 -24.20
CA ASP A 53 18.53 -37.38 -24.23
C ASP A 53 19.12 -37.66 -25.64
N PRO A 54 19.95 -38.71 -25.81
CA PRO A 54 20.58 -39.02 -27.09
C PRO A 54 19.61 -39.33 -28.25
N SER A 55 18.36 -39.68 -27.94
CA SER A 55 17.31 -40.02 -28.92
C SER A 55 16.45 -38.82 -29.31
N SER A 56 16.60 -37.70 -28.61
CA SER A 56 15.70 -36.55 -28.65
C SER A 56 16.40 -35.27 -29.15
N TYR A 57 15.62 -34.20 -29.40
CA TYR A 57 16.18 -32.92 -29.82
C TYR A 57 15.44 -31.73 -29.23
N ALA A 58 16.13 -30.91 -28.45
CA ALA A 58 15.58 -29.69 -27.87
C ALA A 58 16.32 -28.46 -28.41
N ILE A 59 15.57 -27.40 -28.72
CA ILE A 59 16.10 -26.11 -29.11
C ILE A 59 15.41 -24.99 -28.34
N SER A 60 16.19 -24.07 -27.81
CA SER A 60 15.71 -22.86 -27.18
C SER A 60 16.37 -21.65 -27.82
N HIS A 61 15.57 -20.66 -28.21
CA HIS A 61 16.05 -19.42 -28.81
C HIS A 61 15.38 -18.24 -28.13
N VAL A 62 16.20 -17.25 -27.78
CA VAL A 62 15.77 -16.06 -27.05
C VAL A 62 16.31 -14.82 -27.75
N GLU A 63 15.43 -13.85 -27.98
CA GLU A 63 15.76 -12.58 -28.61
C GLU A 63 15.11 -11.46 -27.81
N GLY A 64 15.90 -10.56 -27.20
CA GLY A 64 15.38 -9.46 -26.37
C GLY A 64 14.76 -9.92 -25.04
N ASP A 65 15.48 -9.71 -23.94
CA ASP A 65 15.04 -9.85 -22.53
C ASP A 65 14.09 -11.02 -22.19
N GLY A 66 14.23 -12.18 -22.85
CA GLY A 66 13.26 -13.28 -22.80
C GLY A 66 13.77 -14.55 -22.11
N VAL A 67 12.89 -15.53 -21.95
CA VAL A 67 13.27 -16.85 -21.40
C VAL A 67 12.73 -17.96 -22.30
N GLY A 68 13.62 -18.87 -22.70
CA GLY A 68 13.28 -20.03 -23.50
C GLY A 68 13.77 -21.31 -22.84
N VAL A 69 12.89 -22.29 -22.63
CA VAL A 69 13.25 -23.61 -22.09
C VAL A 69 12.72 -24.69 -23.02
N ALA A 70 13.56 -25.64 -23.37
CA ALA A 70 13.18 -26.82 -24.13
C ALA A 70 13.76 -28.08 -23.48
N ASP A 71 12.91 -29.03 -23.09
CA ASP A 71 13.29 -30.36 -22.61
C ASP A 71 12.65 -31.42 -23.54
N SER A 72 13.44 -32.36 -24.03
CA SER A 72 12.97 -33.46 -24.88
C SER A 72 13.52 -34.80 -24.42
N ARG A 73 12.63 -35.78 -24.24
CA ARG A 73 12.99 -37.15 -23.85
C ARG A 73 12.26 -38.17 -24.72
N ASP A 74 12.72 -39.42 -24.68
CA ASP A 74 12.06 -40.59 -25.27
C ASP A 74 11.74 -40.44 -26.78
N GLY A 75 12.62 -39.78 -27.54
CA GLY A 75 12.45 -39.52 -28.98
C GLY A 75 11.66 -38.25 -29.32
N GLY A 76 11.38 -37.41 -28.32
CA GLY A 76 10.67 -36.13 -28.45
C GLY A 76 11.47 -35.03 -29.15
N ARG A 77 10.74 -34.01 -29.60
CA ARG A 77 11.29 -32.77 -30.12
C ARG A 77 10.57 -31.57 -29.52
N SER A 78 11.30 -30.68 -28.88
CA SER A 78 10.74 -29.48 -28.26
C SER A 78 11.47 -28.21 -28.68
N ALA A 79 10.69 -27.13 -28.83
CA ALA A 79 11.19 -25.80 -29.11
C ALA A 79 10.60 -24.79 -28.13
N GLY A 80 11.46 -24.04 -27.43
CA GLY A 80 11.08 -22.94 -26.54
C GLY A 80 11.61 -21.60 -27.05
N LEU A 81 10.72 -20.72 -27.52
CA LEU A 81 11.09 -19.45 -28.14
C LEU A 81 10.59 -18.26 -27.30
N GLY A 82 11.49 -17.62 -26.57
CA GLY A 82 11.18 -16.45 -25.72
C GLY A 82 11.65 -15.16 -26.37
N LEU A 83 10.72 -14.37 -26.93
CA LEU A 83 11.04 -13.21 -27.74
C LEU A 83 10.52 -11.92 -27.08
N PHE A 84 11.35 -10.89 -27.00
CA PHE A 84 11.08 -9.52 -26.57
C PHE A 84 10.35 -9.46 -25.20
N GLY A 85 10.88 -10.13 -24.18
CA GLY A 85 10.28 -10.20 -22.84
C GLY A 85 9.32 -11.38 -22.62
N GLY A 86 9.19 -12.27 -23.61
CA GLY A 86 8.33 -13.46 -23.52
C GLY A 86 9.01 -14.65 -22.84
N VAL A 87 8.20 -15.46 -22.14
CA VAL A 87 8.63 -16.69 -21.47
C VAL A 87 7.99 -17.91 -22.15
N ALA A 88 8.81 -18.77 -22.72
CA ALA A 88 8.39 -20.00 -23.38
C ALA A 88 9.06 -21.24 -22.77
N ALA A 89 8.27 -22.26 -22.43
CA ALA A 89 8.79 -23.55 -22.00
C ALA A 89 8.07 -24.71 -22.71
N ALA A 90 8.84 -25.66 -23.24
CA ALA A 90 8.33 -26.83 -23.95
C ALA A 90 8.98 -28.12 -23.45
N GLU A 91 8.18 -29.07 -22.95
CA GLU A 91 8.59 -30.43 -22.60
C GLU A 91 7.90 -31.46 -23.51
N SER A 92 8.66 -32.36 -24.13
CA SER A 92 8.09 -33.43 -24.98
C SER A 92 8.71 -34.78 -24.67
N ARG A 93 7.88 -35.78 -24.35
CA ARG A 93 8.26 -37.20 -24.28
C ARG A 93 7.72 -37.95 -25.49
N GLY A 94 8.26 -37.64 -26.66
CA GLY A 94 7.77 -38.10 -27.97
C GLY A 94 6.91 -37.06 -28.70
N GLY A 95 6.99 -37.06 -30.03
CA GLY A 95 6.30 -36.08 -30.90
C GLY A 95 7.00 -34.72 -31.00
N LEU A 96 6.27 -33.70 -31.46
CA LEU A 96 6.81 -32.34 -31.64
C LEU A 96 5.98 -31.32 -30.86
N LEU A 97 6.63 -30.56 -29.98
CA LEU A 97 6.03 -29.45 -29.25
C LEU A 97 6.79 -28.15 -29.51
N ALA A 98 6.06 -27.08 -29.83
CA ALA A 98 6.63 -25.74 -29.93
C ALA A 98 5.88 -24.75 -29.03
N ALA A 99 6.60 -24.10 -28.11
CA ALA A 99 6.12 -23.01 -27.29
C ALA A 99 6.80 -21.71 -27.72
N VAL A 100 6.00 -20.69 -28.02
CA VAL A 100 6.48 -19.38 -28.49
C VAL A 100 5.78 -18.29 -27.71
N ALA A 101 6.57 -17.46 -27.03
CA ALA A 101 6.09 -16.30 -26.28
C ALA A 101 6.76 -15.04 -26.86
N TYR A 102 5.94 -14.07 -27.25
CA TYR A 102 6.37 -12.82 -27.87
C TYR A 102 5.82 -11.62 -27.10
N GLY A 103 6.71 -10.75 -26.63
CA GLY A 103 6.38 -9.48 -26.00
C GLY A 103 6.19 -9.56 -24.48
N PRO A 104 6.09 -8.39 -23.80
CA PRO A 104 6.02 -8.34 -22.34
C PRO A 104 4.79 -9.03 -21.77
N GLY A 105 4.99 -9.77 -20.67
CA GLY A 105 3.91 -10.48 -19.96
C GLY A 105 3.31 -11.65 -20.75
N SER A 106 3.96 -12.07 -21.84
CA SER A 106 3.58 -13.26 -22.61
C SER A 106 4.17 -14.53 -22.01
N LEU A 107 3.32 -15.55 -21.85
CA LEU A 107 3.71 -16.87 -21.34
C LEU A 107 3.17 -17.98 -22.24
N ALA A 108 4.04 -18.87 -22.71
CA ALA A 108 3.70 -20.05 -23.50
C ALA A 108 4.30 -21.30 -22.85
N LEU A 109 3.44 -22.21 -22.36
CA LEU A 109 3.87 -23.44 -21.70
C LEU A 109 3.31 -24.67 -22.40
N GLY A 110 4.14 -25.66 -22.66
CA GLY A 110 3.66 -26.93 -23.21
C GLY A 110 4.33 -28.13 -22.56
N ARG A 111 3.54 -29.18 -22.31
CA ARG A 111 4.07 -30.51 -21.99
C ARG A 111 3.25 -31.56 -22.71
N THR A 112 3.90 -32.47 -23.43
CA THR A 112 3.19 -33.57 -24.11
C THR A 112 3.94 -34.88 -23.93
N ASP A 113 3.24 -35.92 -23.49
CA ASP A 113 3.80 -37.26 -23.28
C ASP A 113 3.43 -38.23 -24.41
N SER A 114 2.39 -37.94 -25.20
CA SER A 114 1.95 -38.83 -26.27
C SER A 114 1.49 -38.13 -27.56
N SER A 115 1.48 -36.80 -27.55
CA SER A 115 0.99 -36.05 -28.70
C SER A 115 1.99 -36.09 -29.85
N PRO A 116 1.57 -36.46 -31.07
CA PRO A 116 2.48 -36.40 -32.22
C PRO A 116 2.81 -34.95 -32.59
N PHE A 117 1.97 -33.97 -32.20
CA PHE A 117 2.19 -32.55 -32.48
C PHE A 117 1.33 -31.61 -31.61
N ALA A 118 1.97 -30.62 -30.99
CA ALA A 118 1.29 -29.53 -30.30
C ALA A 118 2.01 -28.17 -30.47
N VAL A 119 1.25 -27.08 -30.46
CA VAL A 119 1.77 -25.71 -30.59
C VAL A 119 1.10 -24.78 -29.59
N VAL A 120 1.89 -23.92 -28.97
CA VAL A 120 1.47 -22.88 -28.03
C VAL A 120 2.09 -21.57 -28.45
N LEU A 121 1.25 -20.59 -28.80
CA LEU A 121 1.66 -19.24 -29.14
C LEU A 121 1.04 -18.25 -28.15
N SER A 122 1.86 -17.33 -27.67
CA SER A 122 1.45 -16.28 -26.77
C SER A 122 2.05 -14.94 -27.18
N GLY A 123 1.22 -13.93 -27.36
CA GLY A 123 1.63 -12.55 -27.60
C GLY A 123 1.52 -11.68 -26.34
N PRO A 124 1.71 -10.35 -26.45
CA PRO A 124 1.82 -9.46 -25.29
C PRO A 124 0.64 -9.58 -24.32
N GLY A 125 0.92 -9.77 -23.02
CA GLY A 125 -0.09 -9.99 -21.99
C GLY A 125 -0.90 -11.28 -22.12
N GLY A 126 -0.54 -12.16 -23.06
CA GLY A 126 -1.17 -13.46 -23.30
C GLY A 126 -0.60 -14.55 -22.39
N ARG A 127 -1.44 -15.52 -22.02
CA ARG A 127 -1.01 -16.75 -21.36
C ARG A 127 -1.65 -17.94 -22.06
N ALA A 128 -0.80 -18.77 -22.64
CA ALA A 128 -1.18 -19.93 -23.42
C ALA A 128 -0.53 -21.18 -22.84
N ALA A 129 -1.30 -22.27 -22.71
CA ALA A 129 -0.76 -23.54 -22.27
C ALA A 129 -1.39 -24.74 -23.00
N VAL A 130 -0.59 -25.80 -23.20
CA VAL A 130 -1.07 -27.07 -23.76
C VAL A 130 -0.53 -28.26 -22.98
N GLY A 131 -1.41 -29.21 -22.68
CA GLY A 131 -1.04 -30.52 -22.16
C GLY A 131 -1.78 -31.67 -22.84
N ASP A 132 -1.61 -32.88 -22.31
CA ASP A 132 -2.41 -34.05 -22.69
C ASP A 132 -3.87 -33.95 -22.18
N ALA A 133 -4.68 -35.00 -22.36
CA ALA A 133 -6.14 -34.96 -22.24
C ALA A 133 -6.68 -34.38 -20.90
N ASP A 134 -5.90 -34.47 -19.82
CA ASP A 134 -6.30 -34.03 -18.48
C ASP A 134 -5.93 -32.56 -18.17
N VAL A 135 -4.99 -31.97 -18.92
CA VAL A 135 -4.49 -30.59 -18.70
C VAL A 135 -5.15 -29.58 -19.66
N GLY A 136 -5.57 -30.03 -20.86
CA GLY A 136 -6.35 -29.21 -21.79
C GLY A 136 -5.57 -28.11 -22.52
N ALA A 137 -6.29 -27.32 -23.35
CA ALA A 137 -5.77 -26.14 -24.05
C ALA A 137 -6.28 -24.86 -23.37
N ILE A 138 -5.38 -23.98 -22.95
CA ILE A 138 -5.69 -22.75 -22.19
C ILE A 138 -5.22 -21.52 -22.97
N CYS A 139 -6.11 -20.54 -23.12
CA CYS A 139 -5.84 -19.24 -23.73
C CYS A 139 -6.47 -18.17 -22.86
N SER A 140 -5.68 -17.23 -22.38
CA SER A 140 -6.16 -16.15 -21.53
C SER A 140 -5.33 -14.88 -21.71
N GLY A 141 -5.91 -13.74 -21.33
CA GLY A 141 -5.30 -12.44 -21.55
C GLY A 141 -5.22 -12.11 -23.04
N GLY A 142 -4.08 -11.56 -23.45
CA GLY A 142 -3.74 -11.10 -24.80
C GLY A 142 -3.82 -12.16 -25.92
N PRO A 143 -3.30 -11.82 -27.12
CA PRO A 143 -3.40 -12.69 -28.28
C PRO A 143 -2.70 -14.04 -28.04
N THR A 144 -3.44 -15.14 -28.12
CA THR A 144 -2.94 -16.49 -27.83
C THR A 144 -3.55 -17.50 -28.80
N LEU A 145 -2.79 -18.55 -29.13
CA LEU A 145 -3.25 -19.67 -29.96
C LEU A 145 -2.66 -20.97 -29.43
N VAL A 146 -3.52 -21.94 -29.16
CA VAL A 146 -3.10 -23.28 -28.72
C VAL A 146 -3.77 -24.34 -29.58
N PHE A 147 -3.00 -25.37 -29.96
CA PHE A 147 -3.52 -26.53 -30.67
C PHE A 147 -2.79 -27.81 -30.25
N ASN A 148 -3.53 -28.81 -29.78
CA ASN A 148 -3.05 -30.18 -29.57
C ASN A 148 -3.77 -31.14 -30.52
N ILE A 149 -3.02 -31.79 -31.42
CA ILE A 149 -3.61 -32.67 -32.42
C ILE A 149 -4.13 -33.99 -31.82
N ALA A 150 -3.57 -34.46 -30.70
CA ALA A 150 -3.94 -35.72 -30.08
C ALA A 150 -5.30 -35.65 -29.37
N THR A 151 -5.55 -34.55 -28.66
CA THR A 151 -6.79 -34.35 -27.90
C THR A 151 -7.87 -33.64 -28.71
N GLY A 152 -7.49 -32.99 -29.82
CA GLY A 152 -8.39 -32.13 -30.60
C GLY A 152 -8.77 -30.83 -29.88
N GLN A 153 -8.14 -30.55 -28.74
CA GLN A 153 -8.37 -29.34 -27.96
C GLN A 153 -7.54 -28.19 -28.53
N GLY A 154 -8.18 -27.05 -28.67
CA GLY A 154 -7.54 -25.81 -29.07
C GLY A 154 -8.27 -24.61 -28.52
N CYS A 155 -7.56 -23.51 -28.44
CA CYS A 155 -8.14 -22.23 -28.06
C CYS A 155 -7.45 -21.11 -28.80
N PHE A 156 -8.13 -19.99 -28.88
CA PHE A 156 -7.64 -18.74 -29.45
C PHE A 156 -8.18 -17.60 -28.60
N SER A 157 -7.35 -16.65 -28.22
CA SER A 157 -7.78 -15.37 -27.64
C SER A 157 -7.24 -14.24 -28.49
N ASP A 158 -8.01 -13.17 -28.66
CA ASP A 158 -7.54 -11.93 -29.30
C ASP A 158 -7.20 -10.82 -28.30
N GLY A 159 -7.30 -11.10 -26.99
CA GLY A 159 -7.15 -10.10 -25.92
C GLY A 159 -8.48 -9.60 -25.34
N THR A 160 -9.58 -9.80 -26.04
CA THR A 160 -10.92 -9.34 -25.63
C THR A 160 -11.95 -10.47 -25.59
N SER A 161 -11.78 -11.44 -26.50
CA SER A 161 -12.65 -12.59 -26.68
C SER A 161 -11.80 -13.85 -26.73
N THR A 162 -12.32 -14.94 -26.18
CA THR A 162 -11.64 -16.24 -26.19
C THR A 162 -12.57 -17.29 -26.79
N TRP A 163 -12.06 -17.99 -27.80
CA TRP A 163 -12.69 -19.11 -28.46
C TRP A 163 -11.98 -20.38 -28.03
N VAL A 164 -12.75 -21.37 -27.61
CA VAL A 164 -12.24 -22.68 -27.23
C VAL A 164 -12.95 -23.73 -28.07
N THR A 165 -12.26 -24.80 -28.45
CA THR A 165 -12.93 -25.98 -28.98
C THR A 165 -13.84 -26.53 -27.88
N PRO A 166 -15.16 -26.64 -28.10
CA PRO A 166 -16.09 -26.93 -27.01
C PRO A 166 -15.89 -28.34 -26.45
N ALA A 167 -15.57 -28.42 -25.16
CA ALA A 167 -16.00 -29.55 -24.33
C ALA A 167 -17.53 -29.51 -24.22
N ARG A 168 -18.21 -30.67 -24.22
CA ARG A 168 -19.67 -30.76 -24.37
C ARG A 168 -20.47 -29.94 -23.32
N ARG A 169 -21.11 -28.85 -23.79
CA ARG A 169 -22.34 -28.10 -23.38
C ARG A 169 -22.72 -27.89 -21.88
N GLY A 170 -22.90 -26.61 -21.51
CA GLY A 170 -23.91 -26.10 -20.54
C GLY A 170 -23.69 -24.61 -20.15
N SER A 171 -24.69 -23.72 -20.26
CA SER A 171 -24.55 -22.25 -20.43
C SER A 171 -25.12 -21.32 -19.31
N LEU A 172 -24.46 -20.15 -19.08
CA LEU A 172 -24.92 -18.74 -18.85
C LEU A 172 -25.90 -18.40 -17.68
N ALA A 173 -25.96 -17.22 -17.00
CA ALA A 173 -25.63 -15.80 -17.29
C ALA A 173 -25.52 -14.91 -15.99
N ARG A 174 -25.10 -13.63 -16.11
CA ARG A 174 -24.84 -12.62 -15.04
C ARG A 174 -25.86 -11.44 -15.06
N VAL A 175 -26.12 -10.78 -13.93
CA VAL A 175 -26.99 -9.58 -13.77
C VAL A 175 -26.23 -8.47 -12.99
N GLU A 176 -26.39 -7.19 -13.35
CA GLU A 176 -25.85 -5.99 -12.66
C GLU A 176 -26.95 -5.14 -11.96
N VAL A 177 -26.57 -4.39 -10.90
CA VAL A 177 -27.43 -3.54 -10.04
C VAL A 177 -26.76 -2.17 -9.75
N PRO A 178 -27.48 -1.02 -9.57
CA PRO A 178 -26.90 0.32 -9.32
C PRO A 178 -26.50 0.61 -7.84
N SER A 179 -25.68 1.67 -7.66
CA SER A 179 -24.76 1.99 -6.53
C SER A 179 -25.36 2.24 -5.13
N ARG A 180 -24.72 1.67 -4.10
CA ARG A 180 -24.94 1.96 -2.67
C ARG A 180 -24.06 3.09 -2.13
N THR A 181 -24.56 3.75 -1.08
CA THR A 181 -23.88 4.70 -0.16
C THR A 181 -22.82 3.99 0.69
N GLU A 182 -21.81 3.42 0.05
CA GLU A 182 -20.78 2.61 0.71
C GLU A 182 -19.53 3.42 1.06
N LEU A 183 -18.89 3.05 2.17
CA LEU A 183 -17.51 3.40 2.45
C LEU A 183 -16.65 2.94 1.27
N TYR A 184 -15.72 3.77 0.84
CA TYR A 184 -14.83 3.41 -0.25
C TYR A 184 -13.38 3.37 0.24
N VAL A 185 -12.73 2.24 0.00
CA VAL A 185 -11.32 2.03 0.33
C VAL A 185 -10.67 1.33 -0.86
N ASP A 186 -9.85 2.07 -1.61
CA ASP A 186 -8.88 1.43 -2.50
C ASP A 186 -7.97 0.54 -1.65
N ARG A 187 -7.74 -0.70 -2.09
CA ARG A 187 -6.97 -1.71 -1.34
C ARG A 187 -5.61 -1.20 -0.89
N ARG A 188 -4.99 -0.28 -1.65
CA ARG A 188 -3.73 0.38 -1.31
C ARG A 188 -3.79 1.14 0.03
N PHE A 189 -4.95 1.69 0.36
CA PHE A 189 -5.19 2.54 1.53
C PHE A 189 -5.83 1.79 2.70
N LEU A 190 -5.89 0.45 2.69
CA LEU A 190 -6.41 -0.34 3.81
C LEU A 190 -5.71 -0.05 5.15
N PRO A 191 -4.35 0.03 5.23
CA PRO A 191 -3.68 0.35 6.49
C PRO A 191 -4.08 1.73 7.05
N LEU A 192 -4.26 2.72 6.17
CA LEU A 192 -4.73 4.05 6.55
C LEU A 192 -6.18 4.00 7.05
N ALA A 193 -7.04 3.20 6.41
CA ALA A 193 -8.41 2.98 6.85
C ALA A 193 -8.47 2.33 8.24
N ASP A 194 -7.67 1.28 8.48
CA ASP A 194 -7.56 0.61 9.77
C ASP A 194 -7.13 1.57 10.88
N ARG A 195 -6.13 2.41 10.60
CA ARG A 195 -5.70 3.44 11.54
C ARG A 195 -6.82 4.40 11.88
N PHE A 196 -7.51 4.89 10.86
CA PHE A 196 -8.63 5.80 11.04
C PHE A 196 -9.74 5.17 11.89
N PHE A 197 -10.15 3.93 11.60
CA PHE A 197 -11.18 3.24 12.38
C PHE A 197 -10.74 3.00 13.83
N ALA A 198 -9.46 2.68 14.07
CA ALA A 198 -8.91 2.50 15.41
C ALA A 198 -8.99 3.76 16.29
N MET A 199 -9.13 4.96 15.71
CA MET A 199 -9.31 6.20 16.46
C MET A 199 -10.66 6.33 17.16
N TYR A 200 -11.68 5.54 16.76
CA TYR A 200 -13.08 5.72 17.14
C TYR A 200 -13.75 4.47 17.71
N ARG A 201 -12.97 3.57 18.35
CA ARG A 201 -13.45 2.33 18.98
C ARG A 201 -14.42 2.55 20.14
N GLN A 202 -14.37 3.71 20.81
CA GLN A 202 -15.21 4.01 21.98
C GLN A 202 -16.00 5.32 21.77
N PRO A 203 -17.25 5.45 22.27
CA PRO A 203 -18.06 6.64 22.04
C PRO A 203 -17.43 7.97 22.46
N GLN A 204 -16.68 7.98 23.57
CA GLN A 204 -15.91 9.11 24.08
C GLN A 204 -14.75 9.55 23.17
N GLN A 205 -14.48 8.80 22.10
CA GLN A 205 -13.47 9.16 21.10
C GLN A 205 -14.02 9.99 19.94
N GLY A 206 -15.34 10.16 19.88
CA GLY A 206 -16.03 11.01 18.90
C GLY A 206 -16.18 10.35 17.56
N GLY A 207 -16.19 11.17 16.53
CA GLY A 207 -16.29 10.73 15.16
C GLY A 207 -15.48 11.60 14.22
N GLY A 208 -15.43 11.15 12.99
CA GLY A 208 -14.81 11.87 11.90
C GLY A 208 -15.07 11.24 10.55
N ALA A 209 -14.56 11.92 9.54
CA ALA A 209 -14.47 11.44 8.17
C ALA A 209 -13.08 11.73 7.62
N LEU A 210 -12.58 10.84 6.78
CA LEU A 210 -11.31 10.92 6.09
C LEU A 210 -11.52 10.61 4.61
N VAL A 211 -11.04 11.50 3.75
CA VAL A 211 -11.13 11.36 2.30
C VAL A 211 -9.77 11.64 1.70
N VAL A 212 -9.36 10.80 0.76
CA VAL A 212 -8.06 10.90 0.07
C VAL A 212 -8.30 10.85 -1.43
N TYR A 213 -7.65 11.75 -2.17
CA TYR A 213 -7.50 11.65 -3.61
C TYR A 213 -6.03 11.41 -3.95
N LEU A 214 -5.79 10.62 -4.99
CA LEU A 214 -4.47 10.38 -5.56
C LEU A 214 -4.57 10.45 -7.08
N GLY A 215 -3.76 11.28 -7.72
CA GLY A 215 -3.86 11.47 -9.18
C GLY A 215 -5.23 12.01 -9.60
N GLY A 216 -5.90 12.78 -8.75
CA GLY A 216 -7.25 13.31 -9.01
C GLY A 216 -8.37 12.27 -8.88
N GLU A 217 -8.06 11.01 -8.58
CA GLU A 217 -9.03 9.94 -8.33
C GLU A 217 -9.29 9.78 -6.83
N LYS A 218 -10.55 9.59 -6.44
CA LYS A 218 -10.90 9.32 -5.04
C LYS A 218 -10.45 7.91 -4.70
N VAL A 219 -9.51 7.78 -3.77
CA VAL A 219 -8.92 6.49 -3.35
C VAL A 219 -9.35 6.07 -1.94
N LEU A 220 -9.85 7.01 -1.14
CA LEU A 220 -10.42 6.73 0.18
C LEU A 220 -11.60 7.67 0.45
N ASP A 221 -12.69 7.14 0.97
CA ASP A 221 -13.86 7.88 1.44
C ASP A 221 -14.50 7.11 2.60
N ILE A 222 -14.07 7.44 3.82
CA ILE A 222 -14.48 6.72 5.03
C ILE A 222 -14.93 7.64 6.15
N TRP A 223 -15.79 7.12 7.02
CA TRP A 223 -16.27 7.79 8.22
C TRP A 223 -16.51 6.80 9.36
N ALA A 224 -16.42 7.29 10.60
CA ALA A 224 -16.55 6.45 11.78
C ALA A 224 -16.93 7.24 13.03
N GLY A 225 -17.36 6.52 14.06
CA GLY A 225 -17.63 7.07 15.38
C GLY A 225 -18.98 7.77 15.50
N ASN A 226 -19.04 8.81 16.33
CA ASN A 226 -20.29 9.52 16.66
C ASN A 226 -20.23 11.00 16.29
N ALA A 227 -21.26 11.49 15.61
CA ALA A 227 -21.46 12.91 15.32
C ALA A 227 -22.04 13.68 16.53
N ASP A 228 -22.80 12.99 17.38
CA ASP A 228 -23.37 13.49 18.63
C ASP A 228 -23.51 12.32 19.63
N ARG A 229 -23.91 12.58 20.88
CA ARG A 229 -24.08 11.54 21.94
C ARG A 229 -24.95 10.36 21.47
N ASP A 230 -26.02 10.68 20.76
CA ASP A 230 -27.06 9.73 20.35
C ASP A 230 -27.09 9.52 18.82
N ARG A 231 -26.10 10.06 18.07
CA ARG A 231 -26.05 10.01 16.60
C ARG A 231 -24.68 9.57 16.09
N ARG A 232 -24.64 8.48 15.31
CA ARG A 232 -23.44 8.02 14.59
C ARG A 232 -22.99 9.05 13.55
N TRP A 233 -21.69 9.09 13.29
CA TRP A 233 -21.19 9.81 12.13
C TRP A 233 -21.62 9.05 10.87
N ASP A 234 -22.14 9.76 9.87
CA ASP A 234 -22.51 9.17 8.58
C ASP A 234 -21.96 9.98 7.38
N HIS A 235 -22.17 9.47 6.16
CA HIS A 235 -21.70 10.03 4.91
C HIS A 235 -22.05 11.52 4.72
N ASP A 236 -23.17 12.00 5.25
CA ASP A 236 -23.63 13.38 5.11
C ASP A 236 -23.12 14.32 6.22
N THR A 237 -22.43 13.80 7.23
CA THR A 237 -22.07 14.57 8.42
C THR A 237 -20.97 15.60 8.12
N VAL A 238 -21.16 16.82 8.62
CA VAL A 238 -20.22 17.95 8.48
C VAL A 238 -19.73 18.43 9.85
N SER A 239 -18.58 19.10 9.90
CA SER A 239 -18.02 19.59 11.16
C SER A 239 -17.44 21.00 11.05
N LEU A 240 -17.57 21.76 12.14
CA LEU A 240 -16.85 23.01 12.35
C LEU A 240 -15.35 22.73 12.32
N SER A 241 -14.64 23.34 11.37
CA SER A 241 -13.27 22.94 11.02
C SER A 241 -12.21 24.00 11.36
N PHE A 242 -12.58 25.04 12.12
CA PHE A 242 -11.64 26.04 12.62
C PHE A 242 -10.78 26.64 11.50
N SER A 243 -9.48 26.83 11.75
CA SER A 243 -8.55 27.48 10.84
C SER A 243 -8.37 26.77 9.49
N THR A 244 -8.85 25.53 9.32
CA THR A 244 -8.97 24.88 8.00
C THR A 244 -9.69 25.78 6.99
N GLY A 245 -10.66 26.58 7.46
CA GLY A 245 -11.39 27.54 6.63
C GLY A 245 -10.53 28.61 5.97
N LYS A 246 -9.32 28.89 6.47
CA LYS A 246 -8.43 29.85 5.80
C LYS A 246 -8.00 29.37 4.41
N GLY A 247 -7.73 28.08 4.25
CA GLY A 247 -7.34 27.53 2.94
C GLY A 247 -8.46 27.66 1.90
N VAL A 248 -9.71 27.41 2.32
CA VAL A 248 -10.89 27.61 1.45
C VAL A 248 -11.06 29.10 1.09
N ALA A 249 -10.93 30.01 2.06
CA ALA A 249 -11.02 31.45 1.82
C ALA A 249 -9.91 31.95 0.88
N SER A 250 -8.68 31.48 1.06
CA SER A 250 -7.54 31.77 0.18
C SER A 250 -7.79 31.28 -1.24
N THR A 251 -8.37 30.08 -1.41
CA THR A 251 -8.71 29.52 -2.73
C THR A 251 -9.62 30.46 -3.52
N VAL A 252 -10.58 31.13 -2.87
CA VAL A 252 -11.44 32.12 -3.54
C VAL A 252 -10.62 33.28 -4.11
N VAL A 253 -9.63 33.80 -3.36
CA VAL A 253 -8.74 34.86 -3.85
C VAL A 253 -7.97 34.40 -5.09
N HIS A 254 -7.48 33.15 -5.11
CA HIS A 254 -6.80 32.58 -6.27
C HIS A 254 -7.71 32.46 -7.50
N ARG A 255 -8.96 32.04 -7.32
CA ARG A 255 -9.96 31.96 -8.39
C ARG A 255 -10.25 33.33 -9.00
N LEU A 256 -10.35 34.38 -8.18
CA LEU A 256 -10.55 35.76 -8.66
C LEU A 256 -9.29 36.35 -9.29
N ALA A 257 -8.10 36.04 -8.77
CA ALA A 257 -6.83 36.49 -9.34
C ALA A 257 -6.58 35.89 -10.73
N GLU A 258 -6.89 34.61 -10.93
CA GLU A 258 -6.78 33.96 -12.25
C GLU A 258 -7.68 34.59 -13.31
N ARG A 259 -8.80 35.18 -12.89
CA ARG A 259 -9.73 35.96 -13.73
C ARG A 259 -9.26 37.41 -13.96
N GLY A 260 -8.12 37.81 -13.40
CA GLY A 260 -7.59 39.16 -13.48
C GLY A 260 -8.32 40.18 -12.60
N LEU A 261 -9.16 39.74 -11.67
CA LEU A 261 -9.93 40.62 -10.79
C LEU A 261 -9.11 41.04 -9.55
N ILE A 262 -8.15 40.20 -9.14
CA ILE A 262 -7.23 40.47 -8.04
C ILE A 262 -5.79 40.39 -8.56
N ASP A 263 -5.07 41.47 -8.36
CA ASP A 263 -3.60 41.51 -8.46
C ASP A 263 -3.01 41.39 -7.05
N TYR A 264 -2.14 40.39 -6.83
CA TYR A 264 -1.49 40.14 -5.54
C TYR A 264 -0.57 41.28 -5.11
N ASP A 265 0.05 41.97 -6.06
CA ASP A 265 1.03 43.02 -5.79
C ASP A 265 0.38 44.41 -5.72
N ALA A 266 -0.91 44.50 -6.03
CA ALA A 266 -1.69 45.70 -5.82
C ALA A 266 -1.94 45.94 -4.31
N PRO A 267 -1.97 47.21 -3.87
CA PRO A 267 -2.44 47.55 -2.53
C PRO A 267 -3.87 47.07 -2.30
N VAL A 268 -4.16 46.54 -1.12
CA VAL A 268 -5.53 46.16 -0.70
C VAL A 268 -6.47 47.37 -0.81
N ALA A 269 -5.95 48.56 -0.52
CA ALA A 269 -6.65 49.85 -0.63
C ALA A 269 -7.18 50.15 -2.05
N ARG A 270 -6.65 49.51 -3.10
CA ARG A 270 -7.18 49.61 -4.46
C ARG A 270 -8.60 49.05 -4.56
N TYR A 271 -8.89 47.99 -3.82
CA TYR A 271 -10.17 47.29 -3.84
C TYR A 271 -11.05 47.71 -2.65
N TRP A 272 -10.43 48.02 -1.52
CA TRP A 272 -11.08 48.40 -0.28
C TRP A 272 -10.51 49.75 0.21
N PRO A 273 -10.99 50.89 -0.29
CA PRO A 273 -10.39 52.21 -0.02
C PRO A 273 -10.25 52.57 1.47
N GLU A 274 -11.22 52.17 2.29
CA GLU A 274 -11.25 52.40 3.74
C GLU A 274 -10.09 51.69 4.45
N PHE A 275 -9.58 50.60 3.86
CA PHE A 275 -8.39 49.92 4.36
C PHE A 275 -7.15 50.82 4.34
N ALA A 276 -7.09 51.90 3.55
CA ALA A 276 -5.93 52.81 3.50
C ALA A 276 -5.66 53.55 4.82
N ALA A 277 -6.66 53.62 5.71
CA ALA A 277 -6.54 54.34 6.97
C ALA A 277 -5.36 53.85 7.84
N ALA A 278 -4.89 54.71 8.74
CA ALA A 278 -3.79 54.42 9.66
C ALA A 278 -2.47 53.93 9.01
N GLY A 279 -2.19 54.36 7.77
CA GLY A 279 -0.92 54.09 7.06
C GLY A 279 -0.86 52.71 6.39
N LYS A 280 -2.00 52.17 5.99
CA LYS A 280 -2.16 50.86 5.33
C LYS A 280 -2.26 50.95 3.80
N ASP A 281 -2.14 52.16 3.24
CA ASP A 281 -2.29 52.48 1.81
C ASP A 281 -1.37 51.69 0.88
N LYS A 282 -0.24 51.18 1.39
CA LYS A 282 0.74 50.40 0.61
C LYS A 282 0.75 48.91 0.90
N ILE A 283 -0.06 48.43 1.85
CA ILE A 283 -0.10 47.00 2.17
C ILE A 283 -0.76 46.26 1.01
N THR A 284 -0.01 45.32 0.43
CA THR A 284 -0.44 44.55 -0.74
C THR A 284 -1.33 43.36 -0.37
N VAL A 285 -2.08 42.85 -1.35
CA VAL A 285 -2.85 41.60 -1.19
C VAL A 285 -1.92 40.44 -0.82
N ARG A 286 -0.72 40.37 -1.42
CA ARG A 286 0.34 39.41 -1.10
C ARG A 286 0.72 39.46 0.38
N GLU A 287 0.98 40.66 0.89
CA GLU A 287 1.31 40.84 2.31
C GLU A 287 0.14 40.49 3.24
N LEU A 288 -1.10 40.75 2.85
CA LEU A 288 -2.28 40.32 3.60
C LEU A 288 -2.35 38.79 3.67
N MET A 289 -2.25 38.12 2.52
CA MET A 289 -2.35 36.65 2.41
C MET A 289 -1.20 35.92 3.10
N SER A 290 -0.01 36.51 3.16
CA SER A 290 1.16 35.93 3.81
C SER A 290 1.32 36.36 5.27
N HIS A 291 0.24 36.82 5.92
CA HIS A 291 0.22 37.25 7.33
C HIS A 291 1.18 38.40 7.68
N ARG A 292 1.43 39.31 6.74
CA ARG A 292 2.30 40.49 6.88
C ARG A 292 1.52 41.80 6.90
N ALA A 293 0.19 41.79 7.06
CA ALA A 293 -0.59 43.03 7.21
C ALA A 293 -0.41 43.70 8.59
N GLY A 294 -0.01 42.95 9.62
CA GLY A 294 0.18 43.48 10.98
C GLY A 294 -1.12 43.70 11.76
N LEU A 295 -2.22 43.07 11.34
CA LEU A 295 -3.57 43.18 11.91
C LEU A 295 -3.96 41.89 12.65
N HIS A 296 -3.01 41.23 13.30
CA HIS A 296 -3.23 39.93 13.96
C HIS A 296 -4.00 40.03 15.29
N ARG A 297 -4.05 41.23 15.90
CA ARG A 297 -4.64 41.44 17.22
C ARG A 297 -6.16 41.42 17.16
N VAL A 298 -6.78 40.51 17.92
CA VAL A 298 -8.23 40.47 18.12
C VAL A 298 -8.64 41.02 19.48
N ARG A 299 -7.75 40.92 20.48
CA ARG A 299 -8.01 41.42 21.83
C ARG A 299 -8.16 42.94 21.82
N GLY A 300 -9.32 43.42 22.26
CA GLY A 300 -9.64 44.85 22.28
C GLY A 300 -10.10 45.42 20.93
N LEU A 301 -10.27 44.58 19.90
CA LEU A 301 -10.82 45.01 18.61
C LEU A 301 -12.31 45.41 18.74
N MET A 302 -13.06 44.67 19.56
CA MET A 302 -14.46 44.94 19.88
C MET A 302 -14.67 45.09 21.40
N PRO A 303 -15.67 45.87 21.85
CA PRO A 303 -15.99 46.04 23.27
C PRO A 303 -16.43 44.73 23.94
N HIS A 304 -17.26 43.93 23.27
CA HIS A 304 -17.74 42.64 23.78
C HIS A 304 -17.38 41.47 22.85
N PRO A 305 -17.10 40.27 23.40
CA PRO A 305 -16.70 39.11 22.59
C PRO A 305 -17.73 38.67 21.55
N LEU A 306 -19.04 38.80 21.84
CA LEU A 306 -20.10 38.43 20.91
C LEU A 306 -20.23 39.40 19.74
N ASP A 307 -19.74 40.64 19.87
CA ASP A 307 -19.73 41.63 18.79
C ASP A 307 -18.81 41.18 17.65
N LEU A 308 -17.91 40.21 17.88
CA LEU A 308 -17.12 39.59 16.82
C LEU A 308 -17.97 38.83 15.80
N MET A 309 -19.24 38.52 16.10
CA MET A 309 -20.17 37.92 15.13
C MET A 309 -20.80 38.96 14.18
N ASP A 310 -20.66 40.25 14.47
CA ASP A 310 -21.05 41.34 13.58
C ASP A 310 -19.95 41.58 12.53
N TYR A 311 -20.21 41.15 11.30
CA TYR A 311 -19.26 41.22 10.21
C TYR A 311 -18.83 42.66 9.89
N ASP A 312 -19.80 43.57 9.74
CA ASP A 312 -19.54 44.94 9.30
C ASP A 312 -18.81 45.74 10.37
N ALA A 313 -19.18 45.55 11.65
CA ALA A 313 -18.50 46.20 12.77
C ALA A 313 -17.03 45.78 12.86
N VAL A 314 -16.74 44.48 12.72
CA VAL A 314 -15.36 43.96 12.76
C VAL A 314 -14.55 44.44 11.55
N VAL A 315 -15.12 44.44 10.35
CA VAL A 315 -14.48 44.94 9.13
C VAL A 315 -14.13 46.42 9.26
N ALA A 316 -15.07 47.24 9.75
CA ALA A 316 -14.83 48.66 10.01
C ALA A 316 -13.72 48.89 11.05
N ALA A 317 -13.71 48.10 12.13
CA ALA A 317 -12.66 48.15 13.14
C ALA A 317 -11.28 47.78 12.55
N LEU A 318 -11.20 46.71 11.75
CA LEU A 318 -9.96 46.30 11.09
C LEU A 318 -9.45 47.33 10.07
N ALA A 319 -10.36 48.00 9.34
CA ALA A 319 -10.00 49.11 8.45
C ALA A 319 -9.44 50.31 9.22
N ALA A 320 -9.96 50.62 10.41
CA ALA A 320 -9.47 51.72 11.23
C ALA A 320 -8.16 51.41 11.98
N GLU A 321 -7.90 50.13 12.26
CA GLU A 321 -6.79 49.70 13.13
C GLU A 321 -5.40 50.03 12.58
N LYS A 322 -4.49 50.40 13.46
CA LYS A 322 -3.08 50.67 13.11
C LYS A 322 -2.30 49.36 13.04
N PRO A 323 -1.57 49.07 11.94
CA PRO A 323 -0.73 47.88 11.84
C PRO A 323 0.33 47.80 12.93
N ASP A 324 0.59 46.58 13.42
CA ASP A 324 1.72 46.31 14.29
C ASP A 324 3.05 46.54 13.54
N PRO A 325 3.98 47.36 14.08
CA PRO A 325 5.23 47.68 13.39
C PRO A 325 6.15 46.46 13.19
N ARG A 326 5.95 45.35 13.92
CA ARG A 326 6.69 44.10 13.71
C ARG A 326 6.48 43.50 12.33
N ARG A 327 5.39 43.85 11.63
CA ARG A 327 5.12 43.40 10.24
C ARG A 327 6.28 43.68 9.27
N LEU A 328 7.06 44.72 9.56
CA LEU A 328 8.19 45.12 8.72
C LEU A 328 9.40 44.18 8.86
N ARG A 329 9.40 43.32 9.89
CA ARG A 329 10.49 42.38 10.20
C ARG A 329 10.14 40.91 9.90
N GLY A 330 8.87 40.60 9.64
CA GLY A 330 8.42 39.23 9.42
C GLY A 330 6.90 39.07 9.53
N PRO A 331 6.38 37.86 9.33
CA PRO A 331 4.95 37.56 9.43
C PRO A 331 4.49 37.48 10.89
N GLY A 332 3.21 37.72 11.11
CA GLY A 332 2.54 37.41 12.37
C GLY A 332 1.18 36.79 12.10
N TYR A 333 1.00 35.54 12.51
CA TYR A 333 -0.22 34.79 12.22
C TYR A 333 -1.50 35.51 12.66
N HIS A 334 -2.36 35.80 11.69
CA HIS A 334 -3.67 36.42 11.89
C HIS A 334 -4.68 35.31 12.20
N ALA A 335 -4.67 34.83 13.44
CA ALA A 335 -5.38 33.63 13.84
C ALA A 335 -6.89 33.67 13.55
N VAL A 336 -7.51 34.85 13.63
CA VAL A 336 -8.92 35.06 13.27
C VAL A 336 -9.14 36.16 12.27
N THR A 337 -8.42 37.28 12.42
CA THR A 337 -8.58 38.49 11.61
C THR A 337 -8.35 38.25 10.12
N TYR A 338 -7.54 37.24 9.76
CA TYR A 338 -7.35 36.79 8.39
C TYR A 338 -8.66 36.58 7.64
N GLY A 339 -9.65 35.96 8.31
CA GLY A 339 -10.93 35.63 7.72
C GLY A 339 -11.69 36.83 7.20
N TRP A 340 -11.89 37.84 8.05
CA TRP A 340 -12.59 39.07 7.67
C TRP A 340 -11.81 39.86 6.63
N LEU A 341 -10.48 39.95 6.77
CA LEU A 341 -9.62 40.65 5.81
C LEU A 341 -9.73 40.06 4.39
N VAL A 342 -9.70 38.73 4.27
CA VAL A 342 -9.86 38.05 2.98
C VAL A 342 -11.30 38.13 2.49
N ALA A 343 -12.28 37.92 3.36
CA ALA A 343 -13.68 37.96 3.00
C ALA A 343 -14.10 39.33 2.45
N GLU A 344 -13.65 40.40 3.09
CA GLU A 344 -13.99 41.77 2.69
C GLU A 344 -13.31 42.13 1.38
N LEU A 345 -12.02 41.76 1.20
CA LEU A 345 -11.34 41.92 -0.09
C LEU A 345 -12.13 41.24 -1.22
N VAL A 346 -12.55 39.99 -1.01
CA VAL A 346 -13.34 39.23 -1.99
C VAL A 346 -14.69 39.90 -2.24
N ALA A 347 -15.39 40.34 -1.19
CA ALA A 347 -16.69 40.98 -1.33
C ALA A 347 -16.61 42.30 -2.12
N ARG A 348 -15.59 43.12 -1.84
CA ARG A 348 -15.33 44.37 -2.55
C ARG A 348 -14.99 44.16 -4.02
N VAL A 349 -14.16 43.15 -4.33
CA VAL A 349 -13.74 42.84 -5.71
C VAL A 349 -14.89 42.28 -6.54
N SER A 350 -15.69 41.39 -5.95
CA SER A 350 -16.77 40.68 -6.65
C SER A 350 -18.09 41.46 -6.68
N GLY A 351 -18.31 42.39 -5.76
CA GLY A 351 -19.59 43.04 -5.53
C GLY A 351 -20.66 42.12 -4.92
N GLN A 352 -20.26 40.95 -4.40
CA GLN A 352 -21.16 39.93 -3.84
C GLN A 352 -20.75 39.56 -2.41
N PRO A 353 -21.68 39.11 -1.55
CA PRO A 353 -21.34 38.56 -0.25
C PRO A 353 -20.33 37.40 -0.37
N PHE A 354 -19.34 37.36 0.52
CA PHE A 354 -18.28 36.35 0.48
C PHE A 354 -18.79 34.90 0.36
N ILE A 355 -19.87 34.57 1.07
CA ILE A 355 -20.49 33.22 1.03
C ILE A 355 -21.02 32.84 -0.36
N ASP A 356 -21.53 33.81 -1.13
CA ASP A 356 -22.05 33.57 -2.47
C ASP A 356 -20.89 33.36 -3.45
N VAL A 357 -19.78 34.07 -3.26
CA VAL A 357 -18.55 33.89 -4.04
C VAL A 357 -17.92 32.53 -3.75
N VAL A 358 -17.91 32.05 -2.49
CA VAL A 358 -17.45 30.69 -2.16
C VAL A 358 -18.27 29.65 -2.92
N GLN A 359 -19.60 29.82 -2.96
CA GLN A 359 -20.48 28.90 -3.68
C GLN A 359 -20.24 28.95 -5.20
N ALA A 360 -20.07 30.15 -5.76
CA ALA A 360 -19.85 30.35 -7.20
C ALA A 360 -18.47 29.89 -7.66
N GLU A 361 -17.42 30.14 -6.88
CA GLU A 361 -16.03 29.93 -7.29
C GLU A 361 -15.42 28.61 -6.83
N ILE A 362 -16.01 27.96 -5.82
CA ILE A 362 -15.51 26.69 -5.27
C ILE A 362 -16.56 25.60 -5.35
N ALA A 363 -17.69 25.77 -4.67
CA ALA A 363 -18.67 24.69 -4.47
C ALA A 363 -19.26 24.18 -5.79
N LYS A 364 -19.80 25.09 -6.62
CA LYS A 364 -20.41 24.74 -7.91
C LYS A 364 -19.40 24.16 -8.91
N PRO A 365 -18.19 24.72 -9.12
CA PRO A 365 -17.18 24.13 -9.98
C PRO A 365 -16.76 22.71 -9.57
N LEU A 366 -16.67 22.45 -8.26
CA LEU A 366 -16.28 21.14 -7.72
C LEU A 366 -17.48 20.18 -7.59
N GLY A 367 -18.71 20.66 -7.75
CA GLY A 367 -19.93 19.87 -7.57
C GLY A 367 -20.12 19.35 -6.15
N VAL A 368 -19.69 20.12 -5.14
CA VAL A 368 -19.85 19.79 -3.71
C VAL A 368 -20.22 21.06 -2.94
N ASP A 369 -21.39 21.07 -2.31
CA ASP A 369 -21.99 22.28 -1.74
C ASP A 369 -21.45 22.67 -0.35
N GLU A 370 -20.79 21.73 0.35
CA GLU A 370 -20.47 21.77 1.78
C GLU A 370 -19.28 22.69 2.13
N PHE A 371 -19.26 23.88 1.55
CA PHE A 371 -18.34 24.98 1.85
C PHE A 371 -19.10 26.14 2.51
N TRP A 372 -19.46 25.97 3.79
CA TRP A 372 -20.34 26.91 4.47
C TRP A 372 -19.62 27.71 5.56
N TYR A 373 -19.67 29.03 5.45
CA TYR A 373 -19.34 29.94 6.57
C TYR A 373 -20.59 30.47 7.25
N ARG A 374 -21.70 30.51 6.52
CA ARG A 374 -23.06 30.59 7.04
C ARG A 374 -23.77 29.30 6.63
N VAL A 375 -24.27 28.54 7.60
CA VAL A 375 -24.86 27.22 7.33
C VAL A 375 -26.36 27.37 7.05
N PRO A 376 -26.86 26.88 5.90
CA PRO A 376 -28.29 26.87 5.62
C PRO A 376 -29.06 26.14 6.73
N GLU A 377 -30.22 26.65 7.10
CA GLU A 377 -31.00 26.14 8.24
C GLU A 377 -31.32 24.64 8.10
N THR A 378 -31.65 24.20 6.88
CA THR A 378 -31.93 22.80 6.54
C THR A 378 -30.73 21.87 6.71
N GLU A 379 -29.51 22.39 6.62
CA GLU A 379 -28.27 21.61 6.73
C GLU A 379 -27.73 21.54 8.16
N ARG A 380 -28.22 22.39 9.08
CA ARG A 380 -27.78 22.44 10.48
C ARG A 380 -27.87 21.10 11.23
N PRO A 381 -28.88 20.24 10.99
CA PRO A 381 -28.93 18.91 11.63
C PRO A 381 -27.74 18.02 11.30
N ARG A 382 -27.05 18.25 10.17
CA ARG A 382 -25.88 17.46 9.75
C ARG A 382 -24.63 17.78 10.57
N ILE A 383 -24.59 18.94 11.24
CA ILE A 383 -23.42 19.41 11.98
C ILE A 383 -23.13 18.51 13.19
N ALA A 384 -21.91 17.97 13.24
CA ALA A 384 -21.42 17.21 14.38
C ALA A 384 -21.17 18.11 15.60
N LYS A 385 -21.55 17.64 16.80
CA LYS A 385 -21.38 18.38 18.06
C LYS A 385 -19.95 18.24 18.57
N LEU A 386 -19.29 19.36 18.82
CA LEU A 386 -17.90 19.41 19.30
C LEU A 386 -17.77 18.96 20.76
N PHE A 387 -16.73 18.16 21.07
CA PHE A 387 -16.40 17.73 22.43
C PHE A 387 -14.94 17.27 22.60
N PRO A 388 -14.37 17.09 23.81
CA PRO A 388 -14.87 17.64 25.08
C PRO A 388 -14.87 19.18 25.03
N HIS A 389 -15.43 19.81 26.06
CA HIS A 389 -15.33 21.27 26.19
C HIS A 389 -13.86 21.70 26.09
N ILE A 390 -13.59 22.81 25.40
CA ILE A 390 -12.27 23.45 25.39
C ILE A 390 -12.00 23.92 26.82
N ASN A 391 -11.42 23.06 27.65
CA ASN A 391 -11.09 23.37 29.04
C ASN A 391 -9.70 22.78 29.34
N PRO A 392 -8.62 23.54 29.15
CA PRO A 392 -7.28 23.05 29.44
C PRO A 392 -7.14 22.95 30.97
N ALA A 393 -6.98 21.73 31.48
CA ALA A 393 -6.49 21.43 32.83
C ALA A 393 -7.24 22.06 34.03
N GLY A 394 -8.51 22.48 33.88
CA GLY A 394 -9.26 23.12 34.98
C GLY A 394 -8.75 24.51 35.37
N LEU A 395 -7.93 25.15 34.53
CA LEU A 395 -7.49 26.54 34.72
C LEU A 395 -8.32 27.49 33.85
N ASN A 396 -8.78 28.59 34.44
CA ASN A 396 -9.48 29.67 33.73
C ASN A 396 -8.62 30.21 32.57
N TRP A 397 -9.14 30.17 31.33
CA TRP A 397 -8.48 30.67 30.11
C TRP A 397 -8.02 32.12 30.22
N ALA A 398 -8.75 32.95 30.96
CA ALA A 398 -8.39 34.34 31.26
C ALA A 398 -7.08 34.43 32.09
N PHE A 399 -6.86 33.48 33.01
CA PHE A 399 -5.66 33.42 33.84
C PHE A 399 -4.46 32.90 33.04
N ALA A 400 -4.63 31.82 32.28
CA ALA A 400 -3.58 31.24 31.45
C ALA A 400 -3.09 32.23 30.35
N SER A 401 -4.01 32.91 29.67
CA SER A 401 -3.69 33.92 28.65
C SER A 401 -3.01 35.16 29.24
N THR A 402 -3.39 35.58 30.44
CA THR A 402 -2.75 36.69 31.16
C THR A 402 -1.32 36.34 31.56
N VAL A 403 -1.07 35.14 32.10
CA VAL A 403 0.29 34.68 32.42
C VAL A 403 1.16 34.56 31.16
N LEU A 404 0.62 34.00 30.08
CA LEU A 404 1.32 33.88 28.77
C LEU A 404 1.62 35.25 28.12
N SER A 405 0.81 36.28 28.37
CA SER A 405 1.03 37.63 27.83
C SER A 405 2.22 38.38 28.46
N HIS A 406 2.64 37.97 29.67
CA HIS A 406 3.77 38.56 30.41
C HIS A 406 5.11 37.83 30.17
N VAL A 407 5.09 36.69 29.47
CA VAL A 407 6.27 35.93 29.10
C VAL A 407 6.64 36.29 27.65
N GLY A 408 7.81 36.93 27.46
CA GLY A 408 8.23 37.53 26.18
C GLY A 408 8.07 36.63 24.94
N PRO A 409 8.42 35.33 25.00
CA PRO A 409 8.22 34.39 23.88
C PRO A 409 6.75 34.08 23.52
N THR A 410 5.79 34.25 24.43
CA THR A 410 4.38 33.84 24.25
C THR A 410 3.40 35.02 24.12
N ARG A 411 3.90 36.26 24.26
CA ARG A 411 3.12 37.49 24.12
C ARG A 411 2.41 37.62 22.76
N GLY A 412 3.08 37.26 21.67
CA GLY A 412 2.49 37.30 20.33
C GLY A 412 1.29 36.35 20.19
N LEU A 413 1.42 35.14 20.74
CA LEU A 413 0.33 34.16 20.76
C LEU A 413 -0.86 34.67 21.58
N ALA A 414 -0.62 35.32 22.72
CA ALA A 414 -1.67 35.89 23.56
C ALA A 414 -2.42 37.08 22.89
N GLU A 415 -1.74 37.87 22.05
CA GLU A 415 -2.36 38.98 21.30
C GLU A 415 -3.26 38.51 20.14
N ALA A 416 -2.90 37.38 19.51
CA ALA A 416 -3.68 36.75 18.44
C ALA A 416 -4.67 35.69 18.97
N ALA A 417 -4.56 35.31 20.24
CA ALA A 417 -5.42 34.33 20.88
C ALA A 417 -6.86 34.86 20.97
N MET A 418 -7.80 33.92 20.97
CA MET A 418 -9.21 34.22 21.09
C MET A 418 -9.51 34.90 22.44
N PRO A 419 -10.36 35.94 22.44
CA PRO A 419 -10.72 36.66 23.66
C PRO A 419 -11.52 35.80 24.64
N ASP A 420 -11.66 36.29 25.87
CA ASP A 420 -12.53 35.69 26.89
C ASP A 420 -13.94 35.47 26.31
N GLY A 421 -14.53 34.29 26.53
CA GLY A 421 -15.84 33.91 25.98
C GLY A 421 -15.81 33.27 24.58
N PHE A 422 -14.64 32.98 24.01
CA PHE A 422 -14.56 32.22 22.75
C PHE A 422 -15.24 30.85 22.81
N ASP A 423 -15.09 30.14 23.92
CA ASP A 423 -15.75 28.86 24.14
C ASP A 423 -17.29 29.01 24.17
N VAL A 424 -17.80 30.13 24.66
CA VAL A 424 -19.23 30.49 24.59
C VAL A 424 -19.64 30.74 23.15
N MET A 425 -18.84 31.47 22.37
CA MET A 425 -19.11 31.74 20.95
C MET A 425 -19.11 30.46 20.11
N VAL A 426 -18.15 29.55 20.31
CA VAL A 426 -18.09 28.25 19.60
C VAL A 426 -19.34 27.40 19.85
N ARG A 427 -19.94 27.52 21.05
CA ARG A 427 -21.15 26.77 21.44
C ARG A 427 -22.45 27.48 21.10
N ASN A 428 -22.39 28.76 20.73
CA ASN A 428 -23.57 29.54 20.40
C ASN A 428 -24.06 29.15 18.99
N PRO A 429 -25.31 28.69 18.80
CA PRO A 429 -25.84 28.38 17.47
C PRO A 429 -25.73 29.53 16.46
N ALA A 430 -25.73 30.78 16.93
CA ALA A 430 -25.55 31.98 16.10
C ALA A 430 -24.19 32.02 15.37
N VAL A 431 -23.21 31.22 15.79
CA VAL A 431 -21.93 31.08 15.07
C VAL A 431 -22.13 30.58 13.64
N HIS A 432 -23.22 29.86 13.38
CA HIS A 432 -23.58 29.35 12.05
C HIS A 432 -24.32 30.39 11.19
N ASP A 433 -24.68 31.54 11.77
CA ASP A 433 -25.30 32.69 11.09
C ASP A 433 -24.25 33.76 10.70
N ALA A 434 -23.16 33.84 11.47
CA ALA A 434 -22.05 34.77 11.26
C ALA A 434 -21.10 34.32 10.13
N VAL A 435 -20.31 35.24 9.57
CA VAL A 435 -19.32 34.94 8.53
C VAL A 435 -17.93 35.26 9.07
N MET A 436 -17.18 34.23 9.49
CA MET A 436 -15.86 34.39 10.12
C MET A 436 -14.84 33.41 9.54
N PRO A 437 -14.39 33.59 8.28
CA PRO A 437 -13.68 32.55 7.54
C PRO A 437 -12.34 32.10 8.12
N GLY A 438 -11.84 32.84 9.11
CA GLY A 438 -10.66 32.47 9.87
C GLY A 438 -10.88 31.24 10.76
N TRP A 439 -12.14 30.91 11.10
CA TRP A 439 -12.41 29.77 11.99
C TRP A 439 -13.82 29.14 11.90
N ASN A 440 -14.88 29.83 11.48
CA ASN A 440 -16.24 29.26 11.63
C ASN A 440 -16.72 28.38 10.47
N GLY A 441 -15.84 28.02 9.54
CA GLY A 441 -16.19 27.19 8.39
C GLY A 441 -16.67 25.79 8.81
N VAL A 442 -17.80 25.35 8.25
CA VAL A 442 -18.38 24.02 8.40
C VAL A 442 -18.22 23.28 7.08
N PHE A 443 -17.51 22.17 7.11
CA PHE A 443 -17.13 21.41 5.92
C PHE A 443 -17.35 19.91 6.10
N SER A 444 -17.52 19.21 4.98
CA SER A 444 -17.31 17.76 4.92
C SER A 444 -15.84 17.46 4.60
N ALA A 445 -15.36 16.27 4.99
CA ALA A 445 -14.05 15.79 4.56
C ALA A 445 -13.95 15.68 3.01
N ARG A 446 -15.06 15.37 2.34
CA ARG A 446 -15.14 15.25 0.87
C ARG A 446 -14.92 16.58 0.18
N ALA A 447 -15.60 17.62 0.63
CA ALA A 447 -15.45 18.97 0.09
C ALA A 447 -13.98 19.41 0.18
N LEU A 448 -13.39 19.29 1.37
CA LEU A 448 -11.99 19.64 1.59
C LEU A 448 -11.05 18.82 0.71
N ALA A 449 -11.14 17.49 0.75
CA ALA A 449 -10.26 16.61 -0.02
C ALA A 449 -10.37 16.86 -1.52
N LYS A 450 -11.57 17.15 -2.04
CA LYS A 450 -11.79 17.42 -3.46
C LYS A 450 -11.19 18.76 -3.90
N MET A 451 -11.36 19.83 -3.13
CA MET A 451 -10.73 21.12 -3.42
C MET A 451 -9.20 21.00 -3.43
N TYR A 452 -8.63 20.37 -2.39
CA TYR A 452 -7.19 20.11 -2.35
C TYR A 452 -6.75 19.07 -3.39
N GLY A 453 -7.63 18.17 -3.82
CA GLY A 453 -7.39 17.21 -4.89
C GLY A 453 -7.19 17.90 -6.22
N ALA A 454 -8.03 18.89 -6.54
CA ALA A 454 -7.82 19.73 -7.71
C ALA A 454 -6.46 20.47 -7.63
N ILE A 455 -6.13 21.05 -6.47
CA ILE A 455 -4.85 21.76 -6.27
C ILE A 455 -3.66 20.82 -6.42
N ALA A 456 -3.72 19.61 -5.85
CA ALA A 456 -2.65 18.62 -5.93
C ALA A 456 -2.37 18.14 -7.37
N ASN A 457 -3.39 18.18 -8.23
CA ASN A 457 -3.34 17.57 -9.57
C ASN A 457 -3.40 18.62 -10.68
N GLY A 458 -2.54 19.65 -10.59
CA GLY A 458 -2.40 20.66 -11.64
C GLY A 458 -3.65 21.51 -11.89
N GLY A 459 -4.57 21.54 -10.92
CA GLY A 459 -5.82 22.29 -11.00
C GLY A 459 -6.93 21.53 -11.72
N VAL A 460 -6.82 20.21 -11.87
CA VAL A 460 -7.82 19.37 -12.54
C VAL A 460 -8.36 18.32 -11.58
N ILE A 461 -9.68 18.14 -11.57
CA ILE A 461 -10.35 17.03 -10.88
C ILE A 461 -11.65 16.66 -11.61
N ASP A 462 -12.03 15.39 -11.62
CA ASP A 462 -13.19 14.87 -12.39
C ASP A 462 -13.18 15.30 -13.87
N GLY A 463 -12.00 15.39 -14.48
CA GLY A 463 -11.81 15.87 -15.86
C GLY A 463 -12.12 17.36 -16.07
N LYS A 464 -12.37 18.13 -15.01
CA LYS A 464 -12.67 19.57 -15.08
C LYS A 464 -11.52 20.40 -14.54
N ARG A 465 -11.22 21.48 -15.26
CA ARG A 465 -10.24 22.48 -14.80
C ARG A 465 -10.86 23.38 -13.74
N PHE A 466 -10.27 23.35 -12.54
CA PHE A 466 -10.57 24.21 -11.40
C PHE A 466 -9.57 25.36 -11.24
N LEU A 467 -8.28 25.16 -11.52
CA LEU A 467 -7.26 26.21 -11.50
C LEU A 467 -6.27 25.99 -12.67
N LYS A 468 -5.53 27.03 -13.05
CA LYS A 468 -4.35 26.91 -13.92
C LYS A 468 -3.14 26.49 -13.09
N GLU A 469 -2.22 25.75 -13.71
CA GLU A 469 -0.96 25.33 -13.09
C GLU A 469 -0.11 26.54 -12.65
N SER A 470 -0.07 27.60 -13.47
CA SER A 470 0.63 28.85 -13.11
C SER A 470 0.06 29.49 -11.84
N THR A 471 -1.25 29.37 -11.61
CA THR A 471 -1.91 29.85 -10.38
C THR A 471 -1.48 29.01 -9.19
N ILE A 472 -1.36 27.69 -9.37
CA ILE A 472 -0.90 26.75 -8.33
C ILE A 472 0.56 27.00 -7.96
N GLU A 473 1.44 27.20 -8.94
CA GLU A 473 2.84 27.56 -8.72
C GLU A 473 2.92 28.86 -7.90
N GLN A 474 2.18 29.89 -8.31
CA GLN A 474 2.16 31.17 -7.63
C GLN A 474 1.62 31.07 -6.20
N MET A 475 0.52 30.36 -5.98
CA MET A 475 -0.06 30.20 -4.63
C MET A 475 0.81 29.38 -3.69
N SER A 476 1.54 28.38 -4.22
CA SER A 476 2.42 27.50 -3.45
C SER A 476 3.80 28.09 -3.14
N THR A 477 4.16 29.21 -3.76
CA THR A 477 5.46 29.84 -3.57
C THR A 477 5.58 30.38 -2.15
N ILE A 478 6.66 30.01 -1.45
CA ILE A 478 6.98 30.52 -0.11
C ILE A 478 7.26 32.02 -0.19
N GLN A 479 6.46 32.81 0.52
CA GLN A 479 6.55 34.27 0.55
C GLN A 479 7.55 34.77 1.61
N THR A 480 7.74 34.01 2.69
CA THR A 480 8.70 34.34 3.75
C THR A 480 9.14 33.09 4.50
N ARG A 481 10.42 33.05 4.87
CA ARG A 481 11.03 32.02 5.74
C ARG A 481 11.36 32.58 7.13
N ASP A 482 10.92 33.81 7.40
CA ASP A 482 11.17 34.49 8.66
C ASP A 482 10.41 33.81 9.80
N ARG A 483 10.89 34.02 11.02
CA ARG A 483 10.20 33.56 12.21
C ARG A 483 8.92 34.38 12.39
N ASP A 484 7.80 33.69 12.51
CA ASP A 484 6.51 34.31 12.78
C ASP A 484 6.50 34.88 14.20
N TYR A 485 6.25 36.19 14.34
CA TYR A 485 6.31 36.86 15.64
C TYR A 485 5.10 36.58 16.54
N VAL A 486 4.07 35.89 16.04
CA VAL A 486 2.92 35.40 16.80
C VAL A 486 3.12 33.93 17.18
N LEU A 487 3.41 33.07 16.21
CA LEU A 487 3.57 31.62 16.45
C LEU A 487 4.93 31.24 17.00
N ALA A 488 5.92 32.14 16.95
CA ALA A 488 7.30 31.92 17.35
C ALA A 488 8.01 30.74 16.64
N VAL A 489 7.47 30.26 15.51
CA VAL A 489 8.04 29.22 14.64
C VAL A 489 8.26 29.76 13.23
N ARG A 490 8.82 28.97 12.31
CA ARG A 490 8.96 29.32 10.89
C ARG A 490 7.93 28.51 10.08
N PRO A 491 6.70 29.03 9.91
CA PRO A 491 5.65 28.32 9.19
C PRO A 491 5.89 28.28 7.67
N ASN A 492 6.80 29.08 7.12
CA ASN A 492 7.06 29.20 5.67
C ASN A 492 5.79 29.55 4.87
N TRP A 493 5.12 30.63 5.27
CA TRP A 493 3.87 31.09 4.66
C TRP A 493 3.99 31.21 3.14
N THR A 494 3.03 30.61 2.45
CA THR A 494 2.75 30.84 1.03
C THR A 494 1.62 31.87 0.92
N LEU A 495 0.95 32.00 -0.23
CA LEU A 495 -0.20 32.89 -0.36
C LEU A 495 -1.43 32.24 0.31
N GLY A 496 -1.54 32.41 1.63
CA GLY A 496 -2.71 31.98 2.40
C GLY A 496 -2.72 30.51 2.85
N TYR A 497 -1.61 29.79 2.66
CA TYR A 497 -1.38 28.43 3.15
C TYR A 497 -0.01 28.32 3.83
N HIS A 498 0.20 27.20 4.50
CA HIS A 498 1.52 26.79 4.97
C HIS A 498 1.79 25.33 4.61
N PRO A 499 3.07 24.90 4.54
CA PRO A 499 3.39 23.50 4.39
C PRO A 499 2.77 22.65 5.50
N PRO A 500 2.23 21.47 5.17
CA PRO A 500 1.67 20.56 6.14
C PRO A 500 2.73 20.07 7.11
N ILE A 501 2.33 19.88 8.38
CA ILE A 501 3.13 19.12 9.35
C ILE A 501 2.63 17.69 9.32
N ILE A 502 3.52 16.80 8.91
CA ILE A 502 3.28 15.37 8.78
C ILE A 502 4.20 14.63 9.76
N ALA A 503 3.71 13.59 10.41
CA ALA A 503 4.47 12.82 11.40
C ALA A 503 5.42 11.81 10.70
N ALA A 504 6.13 12.27 9.67
CA ALA A 504 7.07 11.50 8.87
C ALA A 504 8.52 11.95 9.15
N ARG A 505 9.49 11.07 8.81
CA ARG A 505 10.92 11.34 8.95
C ARG A 505 11.39 12.58 8.18
N ARG A 506 10.72 12.89 7.07
CA ARG A 506 10.92 14.09 6.26
C ARG A 506 9.56 14.70 5.90
N GLN A 507 9.47 16.03 5.99
CA GLN A 507 8.27 16.75 5.57
C GLN A 507 8.19 16.78 4.03
N PRO A 508 7.00 16.69 3.42
CA PRO A 508 6.86 16.86 1.97
C PRO A 508 7.35 18.23 1.55
N ARG A 509 8.19 18.27 0.49
CA ARG A 509 8.86 19.50 0.05
C ARG A 509 7.90 20.50 -0.61
N ASN A 510 6.92 20.00 -1.38
CA ASN A 510 5.97 20.81 -2.15
C ASN A 510 4.53 20.46 -1.77
N ALA A 511 4.17 20.68 -0.51
CA ALA A 511 2.79 20.52 -0.07
C ALA A 511 2.29 21.81 0.59
N ILE A 512 1.00 22.10 0.44
CA ILE A 512 0.33 23.26 1.01
C ILE A 512 -1.02 22.87 1.61
N GLY A 513 -1.39 23.48 2.72
CA GLY A 513 -2.65 23.21 3.38
C GLY A 513 -2.96 24.15 4.52
N HIS A 514 -3.98 23.78 5.29
CA HIS A 514 -4.30 24.47 6.53
C HIS A 514 -4.96 23.52 7.55
N TYR A 515 -4.60 23.72 8.82
CA TYR A 515 -5.09 22.93 9.95
C TYR A 515 -6.00 23.78 10.83
N GLY A 516 -7.02 23.13 11.40
CA GLY A 516 -7.88 23.67 12.44
C GLY A 516 -7.39 23.24 13.82
N VAL A 517 -7.70 24.07 14.83
CA VAL A 517 -7.61 23.61 16.22
C VAL A 517 -8.57 22.45 16.43
N GLY A 518 -8.18 21.45 17.21
CA GLY A 518 -9.00 20.27 17.45
C GLY A 518 -8.93 19.19 16.38
N GLY A 519 -8.02 19.30 15.40
CA GLY A 519 -7.57 18.16 14.60
C GLY A 519 -8.08 18.10 13.16
N SER A 520 -9.17 18.80 12.81
CA SER A 520 -9.61 18.91 11.41
C SER A 520 -8.56 19.63 10.55
N GLY A 521 -8.48 19.29 9.28
CA GLY A 521 -7.58 19.95 8.34
C GLY A 521 -7.53 19.27 6.99
N ALA A 522 -6.86 19.91 6.05
CA ALA A 522 -6.65 19.37 4.72
C ALA A 522 -5.42 19.96 4.05
N TYR A 523 -4.82 19.19 3.15
CA TYR A 523 -3.64 19.61 2.39
C TYR A 523 -3.59 18.93 1.02
N ALA A 524 -2.79 19.55 0.13
CA ALA A 524 -2.40 19.05 -1.18
C ALA A 524 -0.88 18.85 -1.20
N ASP A 525 -0.41 17.68 -1.60
CA ASP A 525 1.00 17.44 -1.96
C ASP A 525 1.13 17.49 -3.49
N LEU A 526 1.68 18.59 -3.97
CA LEU A 526 1.81 18.91 -5.39
C LEU A 526 2.80 17.97 -6.10
N SER A 527 3.70 17.33 -5.36
CA SER A 527 4.63 16.37 -5.98
C SER A 527 3.96 15.04 -6.30
N SER A 528 3.12 14.56 -5.39
CA SER A 528 2.53 13.22 -5.47
C SER A 528 1.13 13.22 -6.08
N GLY A 529 0.50 14.39 -6.24
CA GLY A 529 -0.92 14.46 -6.63
C GLY A 529 -1.87 13.97 -5.51
N LEU A 530 -1.35 13.78 -4.30
CA LEU A 530 -2.11 13.36 -3.13
C LEU A 530 -2.83 14.57 -2.53
N SER A 531 -4.11 14.40 -2.20
CA SER A 531 -4.80 15.29 -1.28
C SER A 531 -5.48 14.50 -0.17
N LEU A 532 -5.59 15.15 0.98
CA LEU A 532 -6.23 14.55 2.14
C LEU A 532 -7.12 15.60 2.81
N GLY A 533 -8.37 15.23 3.08
CA GLY A 533 -9.32 15.99 3.88
C GLY A 533 -9.77 15.17 5.09
N PHE A 534 -9.65 15.76 6.28
CA PHE A 534 -10.03 15.13 7.53
C PHE A 534 -10.87 16.10 8.38
N THR A 535 -12.04 15.63 8.81
CA THR A 535 -12.93 16.37 9.71
C THR A 535 -13.26 15.55 10.92
N THR A 536 -13.24 16.15 12.10
CA THR A 536 -13.62 15.50 13.35
C THR A 536 -14.43 16.44 14.24
N ASN A 537 -15.20 15.88 15.17
CA ASN A 537 -15.87 16.64 16.23
C ASN A 537 -15.16 16.54 17.58
N ARG A 538 -14.16 15.67 17.71
CA ARG A 538 -13.37 15.56 18.94
C ARG A 538 -12.22 16.55 18.93
N LEU A 539 -12.26 17.54 19.80
CA LEU A 539 -11.16 18.45 20.07
C LEU A 539 -10.06 17.70 20.85
N GLY A 540 -8.83 17.70 20.35
CA GLY A 540 -7.69 17.12 21.05
C GLY A 540 -7.38 17.82 22.38
N SER A 541 -6.54 17.22 23.23
CA SER A 541 -6.07 17.81 24.50
C SER A 541 -5.05 18.95 24.34
N ALA A 542 -4.69 19.30 23.09
CA ALA A 542 -3.67 20.30 22.79
C ALA A 542 -4.28 21.68 22.50
N VAL A 543 -3.68 22.71 23.10
CA VAL A 543 -4.10 24.12 23.00
C VAL A 543 -3.82 24.73 21.61
N THR A 544 -3.02 24.06 20.77
CA THR A 544 -2.65 24.53 19.42
C THR A 544 -2.95 23.48 18.36
N ALA A 545 -3.31 23.91 17.14
CA ALA A 545 -3.49 23.02 15.99
C ALA A 545 -2.25 22.17 15.69
N LEU A 546 -1.05 22.70 15.99
CA LEU A 546 0.24 22.03 15.84
C LEU A 546 0.47 20.89 16.85
N GLY A 547 -0.30 20.87 17.95
CA GLY A 547 -0.20 19.83 18.98
C GLY A 547 -1.16 18.64 18.74
N ASP A 548 -2.06 18.73 17.76
CA ASP A 548 -2.92 17.61 17.37
C ASP A 548 -2.26 16.80 16.24
N LEU A 549 -1.71 15.63 16.59
CA LEU A 549 -0.95 14.81 15.67
C LEU A 549 -1.81 13.86 14.82
N ARG A 550 -3.15 13.88 14.94
CA ARG A 550 -4.00 12.92 14.21
C ARG A 550 -3.85 13.07 12.69
N LEU A 551 -4.07 14.28 12.19
CA LEU A 551 -3.92 14.56 10.76
C LEU A 551 -2.47 14.39 10.29
N ALA A 552 -1.49 14.71 11.15
CA ALA A 552 -0.08 14.51 10.84
C ALA A 552 0.27 13.02 10.70
N ARG A 553 -0.31 12.13 11.52
CA ARG A 553 -0.13 10.67 11.46
C ARG A 553 -0.87 10.05 10.28
N LEU A 554 -2.13 10.41 10.08
CA LEU A 554 -2.92 9.99 8.92
C LEU A 554 -2.25 10.45 7.62
N GLY A 555 -1.70 11.66 7.59
CA GLY A 555 -0.93 12.16 6.46
C GLY A 555 0.37 11.38 6.21
N ALA A 556 1.05 10.92 7.27
CA ALA A 556 2.28 10.14 7.12
C ALA A 556 1.96 8.77 6.50
N GLU A 557 0.94 8.07 7.01
CA GLU A 557 0.47 6.80 6.46
C GLU A 557 -0.10 6.95 5.04
N ALA A 558 -0.78 8.05 4.73
CA ALA A 558 -1.25 8.32 3.36
C ALA A 558 -0.08 8.56 2.39
N GLN A 559 1.02 9.16 2.85
CA GLN A 559 2.24 9.39 2.06
C GLN A 559 3.14 8.16 1.93
N GLU A 560 2.94 7.12 2.75
CA GLU A 560 3.61 5.83 2.57
C GLU A 560 3.19 5.13 1.26
N LEU A 561 2.17 5.64 0.55
CA LEU A 561 1.81 5.25 -0.81
C LEU A 561 2.53 6.16 -1.82
N ILE A 562 3.38 5.57 -2.64
CA ILE A 562 4.60 6.22 -3.12
C ILE A 562 4.39 6.76 -4.54
N VAL A 563 4.29 8.07 -4.74
CA VAL A 563 4.28 8.67 -6.09
C VAL A 563 5.60 9.39 -6.38
N GLY A 564 6.15 9.22 -7.58
CA GLY A 564 7.29 9.97 -8.08
C GLY A 564 7.00 10.66 -9.41
N SER A 565 7.72 11.73 -9.71
CA SER A 565 7.57 12.49 -10.94
C SER A 565 8.93 12.95 -11.49
N SER A 566 9.03 13.13 -12.80
CA SER A 566 10.24 13.57 -13.49
C SER A 566 9.91 14.21 -14.84
N THR A 567 10.63 15.26 -15.22
CA THR A 567 10.56 15.87 -16.56
C THR A 567 11.34 15.07 -17.62
N GLU A 568 12.15 14.09 -17.20
CA GLU A 568 13.09 13.41 -18.07
C GLU A 568 12.55 12.07 -18.60
N SER A 569 12.02 11.23 -17.71
CA SER A 569 11.49 9.90 -18.08
C SER A 569 10.61 9.30 -16.97
N SER A 570 9.83 8.26 -17.33
CA SER A 570 9.10 7.43 -16.36
C SER A 570 10.06 6.68 -15.42
N ASP A 571 11.22 6.20 -15.90
CA ASP A 571 12.23 5.56 -15.04
C ASP A 571 12.79 6.52 -13.98
N ALA A 572 13.07 7.77 -14.36
CA ALA A 572 13.47 8.80 -13.42
C ALA A 572 12.37 9.13 -12.41
N ALA A 573 11.10 9.09 -12.83
CA ALA A 573 9.95 9.22 -11.92
C ALA A 573 9.86 8.02 -10.96
N ILE A 574 10.13 6.78 -11.41
CA ILE A 574 10.15 5.55 -10.59
C ILE A 574 11.26 5.63 -9.55
N ARG A 575 12.48 5.99 -9.95
CA ARG A 575 13.60 6.17 -9.01
C ARG A 575 13.31 7.25 -7.99
N THR A 576 12.68 8.34 -8.39
CA THR A 576 12.25 9.41 -7.48
C THR A 576 11.21 8.89 -6.48
N ALA A 577 10.26 8.08 -6.93
CA ALA A 577 9.27 7.42 -6.09
C ALA A 577 9.94 6.50 -5.06
N ILE A 578 10.79 5.54 -5.50
CA ILE A 578 11.50 4.59 -4.63
C ILE A 578 12.41 5.32 -3.64
N ALA A 579 13.16 6.33 -4.09
CA ALA A 579 14.03 7.11 -3.22
C ALA A 579 13.22 7.79 -2.11
N ARG A 580 12.05 8.35 -2.45
CA ARG A 580 11.15 9.00 -1.50
C ARG A 580 10.49 8.00 -0.54
N ALA A 581 10.15 6.81 -1.02
CA ALA A 581 9.68 5.70 -0.19
C ALA A 581 10.70 5.28 0.86
N ASN A 582 11.97 5.15 0.45
CA ASN A 582 13.06 4.71 1.33
C ASN A 582 13.36 5.71 2.46
N GLU A 583 12.86 6.95 2.34
CA GLU A 583 12.96 7.95 3.41
C GLU A 583 11.99 7.67 4.57
N THR A 584 10.83 7.06 4.29
CA THR A 584 9.73 6.89 5.25
C THR A 584 9.48 5.42 5.63
N VAL A 585 9.67 4.48 4.70
CA VAL A 585 9.39 3.05 4.86
C VAL A 585 10.70 2.26 5.05
N ARG A 586 10.74 1.34 6.01
CA ARG A 586 11.87 0.42 6.23
C ARG A 586 11.59 -0.92 5.54
N ASN A 587 12.61 -1.55 4.94
CA ASN A 587 12.52 -2.86 4.26
C ASN A 587 11.65 -2.83 2.99
N LEU A 588 11.91 -1.87 2.10
CA LEU A 588 11.34 -1.90 0.76
C LEU A 588 12.11 -2.91 -0.08
N GLU A 589 11.43 -3.96 -0.53
CA GLU A 589 12.02 -5.03 -1.34
C GLU A 589 11.51 -4.96 -2.78
N TRP A 590 10.18 -5.00 -2.95
CA TRP A 590 9.52 -4.95 -4.25
C TRP A 590 8.59 -3.73 -4.36
N PHE A 591 8.50 -3.16 -5.57
CA PHE A 591 7.57 -2.10 -5.91
C PHE A 591 6.83 -2.47 -7.19
N GLU A 592 5.54 -2.15 -7.24
CA GLU A 592 4.73 -2.22 -8.46
C GLU A 592 4.47 -0.80 -8.96
N VAL A 593 4.68 -0.54 -10.25
CA VAL A 593 4.23 0.70 -10.89
C VAL A 593 2.75 0.55 -11.21
N VAL A 594 1.89 1.02 -10.31
CA VAL A 594 0.43 0.92 -10.41
C VAL A 594 -0.11 1.82 -11.53
N GLU A 595 0.56 2.95 -11.77
CA GLU A 595 0.11 3.92 -12.74
C GLU A 595 1.28 4.75 -13.28
N THR A 596 1.30 5.02 -14.58
CA THR A 596 2.21 6.00 -15.21
C THR A 596 1.38 7.00 -16.02
N ARG A 597 1.57 8.29 -15.76
CA ARG A 597 0.92 9.40 -16.46
C ARG A 597 1.96 10.34 -17.06
N GLY A 598 1.65 10.90 -18.22
CA GLY A 598 2.47 11.88 -18.93
C GLY A 598 1.71 13.17 -19.19
N HIS A 599 2.20 14.31 -18.70
CA HIS A 599 1.73 15.63 -19.09
C HIS A 599 2.33 15.97 -20.46
N ILE A 600 1.51 16.30 -21.46
CA ILE A 600 1.96 16.61 -22.83
C ILE A 600 1.93 18.12 -23.05
N GLU A 601 3.06 18.67 -23.47
CA GLU A 601 3.22 20.07 -23.83
C GLU A 601 3.94 20.17 -25.18
N ASN A 602 3.42 20.99 -26.09
CA ASN A 602 3.96 21.17 -27.46
C ASN A 602 4.18 19.86 -28.24
N GLY A 603 3.34 18.84 -27.99
CA GLY A 603 3.41 17.55 -28.67
C GLY A 603 4.48 16.59 -28.13
N ALA A 604 5.12 16.92 -27.00
CA ALA A 604 6.06 16.06 -26.28
C ALA A 604 5.63 15.86 -24.83
N VAL A 605 6.01 14.75 -24.20
CA VAL A 605 5.77 14.55 -22.76
C VAL A 605 6.71 15.47 -21.98
N ALA A 606 6.14 16.45 -21.28
CA ALA A 606 6.87 17.42 -20.46
C ALA A 606 7.15 16.89 -19.06
N HIS A 607 6.24 16.10 -18.49
CA HIS A 607 6.40 15.50 -17.15
C HIS A 607 5.82 14.08 -17.11
N PHE A 608 6.57 13.15 -16.54
CA PHE A 608 6.16 11.81 -16.16
C PHE A 608 5.82 11.78 -14.68
N GLN A 609 4.74 11.11 -14.32
CA GLN A 609 4.35 10.82 -12.95
C GLN A 609 4.05 9.32 -12.84
N VAL A 610 4.59 8.67 -11.82
CA VAL A 610 4.39 7.26 -11.56
C VAL A 610 3.93 7.03 -10.13
N THR A 611 2.93 6.18 -9.97
CA THR A 611 2.44 5.75 -8.67
C THR A 611 2.94 4.35 -8.40
N LEU A 612 3.60 4.14 -7.26
CA LEU A 612 4.07 2.85 -6.79
C LEU A 612 3.25 2.35 -5.61
N LYS A 613 3.19 1.02 -5.50
CA LYS A 613 2.67 0.30 -4.35
C LYS A 613 3.72 -0.69 -3.87
N GLY A 614 3.99 -0.72 -2.56
CA GLY A 614 4.63 -1.86 -1.92
C GLY A 614 3.54 -2.90 -1.68
N ASP A 615 3.56 -4.03 -2.39
CA ASP A 615 2.37 -4.86 -2.53
C ASP A 615 2.40 -6.17 -1.73
N ARG A 616 1.81 -6.14 -0.53
CA ARG A 616 1.48 -7.34 0.27
C ARG A 616 0.45 -8.26 -0.43
N ALA A 617 -0.43 -7.71 -1.26
CA ALA A 617 -1.37 -8.50 -2.05
C ALA A 617 -0.71 -9.17 -3.26
N ALA A 618 0.39 -8.62 -3.78
CA ALA A 618 1.22 -9.30 -4.78
C ALA A 618 1.98 -10.47 -4.17
N ALA A 619 2.43 -10.36 -2.91
CA ALA A 619 2.97 -11.51 -2.17
C ALA A 619 1.91 -12.59 -1.98
N CYS A 620 0.68 -12.25 -1.57
CA CYS A 620 -0.44 -13.21 -1.55
C CYS A 620 -0.72 -13.78 -2.95
N ALA A 621 -0.70 -12.97 -4.00
CA ALA A 621 -0.96 -13.41 -5.37
C ALA A 621 0.14 -14.33 -5.92
N ALA A 622 1.39 -14.12 -5.51
CA ALA A 622 2.52 -14.98 -5.85
C ALA A 622 2.35 -16.36 -5.20
N VAL A 623 1.96 -16.40 -3.92
CA VAL A 623 1.63 -17.65 -3.22
C VAL A 623 0.39 -18.31 -3.83
N ASP A 624 -0.62 -17.54 -4.25
CA ASP A 624 -1.80 -18.05 -4.96
C ASP A 624 -1.44 -18.72 -6.31
N GLY A 625 -0.26 -18.43 -6.89
CA GLY A 625 0.27 -19.14 -8.05
C GLY A 625 0.49 -20.65 -7.81
N TYR A 626 0.59 -21.05 -6.54
CA TYR A 626 0.77 -22.43 -6.11
C TYR A 626 -0.50 -23.06 -5.54
N ARG A 627 -1.62 -22.31 -5.54
CA ARG A 627 -2.89 -22.73 -4.93
C ARG A 627 -3.70 -23.58 -5.89
N ASN A 628 -4.27 -24.67 -5.37
CA ASN A 628 -5.21 -25.51 -6.11
C ASN A 628 -6.68 -25.08 -5.86
N PRO A 629 -7.61 -25.50 -6.75
CA PRO A 629 -9.04 -25.21 -6.57
C PRO A 629 -9.65 -25.76 -5.27
N ASP A 630 -9.04 -26.80 -4.69
CA ASP A 630 -9.52 -27.46 -3.46
C ASP A 630 -9.22 -26.68 -2.17
N GLY A 631 -8.46 -25.58 -2.25
CA GLY A 631 -8.07 -24.78 -1.09
C GLY A 631 -6.66 -25.03 -0.59
N GLY A 632 -6.03 -26.14 -1.00
CA GLY A 632 -4.66 -26.48 -0.64
C GLY A 632 -3.62 -25.88 -1.61
N TYR A 633 -2.35 -26.17 -1.32
CA TYR A 633 -1.19 -25.65 -2.05
C TYR A 633 -0.27 -26.78 -2.51
N GLY A 634 0.33 -26.63 -3.69
CA GLY A 634 1.22 -27.60 -4.35
C GLY A 634 2.19 -26.91 -5.32
N TRP A 635 2.39 -27.50 -6.51
CA TRP A 635 3.14 -26.93 -7.64
C TRP A 635 4.61 -26.56 -7.35
N GLY A 636 5.25 -27.27 -6.41
CA GLY A 636 6.63 -26.99 -6.03
C GLY A 636 6.80 -25.73 -5.19
N LEU A 637 5.76 -25.30 -4.46
CA LEU A 637 5.90 -24.29 -3.40
C LEU A 637 6.91 -24.75 -2.33
N GLU A 638 6.93 -26.05 -2.09
CA GLU A 638 8.06 -26.76 -1.49
C GLU A 638 8.95 -27.26 -2.67
N PRO A 639 10.18 -26.72 -2.85
CA PRO A 639 11.15 -27.11 -3.87
C PRO A 639 11.39 -28.62 -4.10
N ASP A 640 11.37 -29.45 -3.04
CA ASP A 640 11.60 -30.91 -3.10
C ASP A 640 10.31 -31.73 -3.26
N LEU A 641 9.12 -31.11 -3.14
CA LEU A 641 7.78 -31.74 -3.24
C LEU A 641 7.01 -31.18 -4.44
N ARG A 642 7.57 -31.26 -5.66
CA ARG A 642 7.00 -30.73 -6.92
C ARG A 642 5.71 -31.41 -7.42
N SER A 643 4.87 -31.89 -6.51
CA SER A 643 3.54 -32.42 -6.77
C SER A 643 2.60 -31.31 -7.26
N ALA A 644 1.85 -31.57 -8.32
CA ALA A 644 0.78 -30.68 -8.77
C ALA A 644 -0.44 -30.69 -7.83
N THR A 645 -0.60 -31.75 -7.03
CA THR A 645 -1.70 -31.86 -6.05
C THR A 645 -1.38 -31.11 -4.77
N SER A 646 -2.42 -30.76 -4.01
CA SER A 646 -2.28 -30.11 -2.71
C SER A 646 -1.62 -31.04 -1.70
N GLN A 647 -0.63 -30.53 -0.96
CA GLN A 647 0.19 -31.32 -0.04
C GLN A 647 0.41 -30.61 1.30
N PRO A 648 0.63 -31.34 2.41
CA PRO A 648 0.96 -30.76 3.71
C PRO A 648 2.19 -29.83 3.66
N GLY A 649 3.22 -30.18 2.90
CA GLY A 649 4.40 -29.32 2.69
C GLY A 649 4.07 -28.00 1.97
N GLY A 650 3.14 -28.02 1.01
CA GLY A 650 2.64 -26.79 0.40
C GLY A 650 1.83 -25.93 1.38
N ALA A 651 1.03 -26.57 2.24
CA ALA A 651 0.27 -25.87 3.28
C ALA A 651 1.18 -25.17 4.30
N LEU A 652 2.31 -25.80 4.68
CA LEU A 652 3.33 -25.20 5.54
C LEU A 652 3.82 -23.86 4.97
N HIS A 653 4.38 -23.88 3.77
CA HIS A 653 5.00 -22.68 3.17
C HIS A 653 3.97 -21.60 2.83
N ALA A 654 2.72 -21.98 2.54
CA ALA A 654 1.62 -21.02 2.41
C ALA A 654 1.36 -20.29 3.75
N PHE A 655 1.29 -20.99 4.88
CA PHE A 655 1.14 -20.35 6.19
C PHE A 655 2.35 -19.51 6.58
N GLU A 656 3.58 -19.94 6.28
CA GLU A 656 4.77 -19.13 6.52
C GLU A 656 4.69 -17.80 5.76
N ALA A 657 4.30 -17.85 4.49
CA ALA A 657 4.10 -16.65 3.68
C ALA A 657 2.98 -15.77 4.26
N PHE A 658 1.84 -16.34 4.67
CA PHE A 658 0.78 -15.58 5.33
C PHE A 658 1.22 -14.94 6.64
N ALA A 659 2.01 -15.67 7.45
CA ALA A 659 2.55 -15.18 8.70
C ALA A 659 3.52 -14.00 8.50
N ASP A 660 4.32 -14.03 7.42
CA ASP A 660 5.24 -12.96 7.09
C ASP A 660 4.54 -11.74 6.45
N ILE A 661 3.47 -11.97 5.67
CA ILE A 661 2.60 -10.90 5.16
C ILE A 661 1.90 -10.16 6.30
N GLY A 662 1.53 -10.87 7.37
CA GLY A 662 1.10 -10.28 8.65
C GLY A 662 -0.23 -9.54 8.56
N THR A 663 -1.16 -10.02 7.75
CA THR A 663 -2.51 -9.45 7.60
C THR A 663 -3.52 -10.58 7.39
N PRO A 664 -4.70 -10.56 8.05
CA PRO A 664 -5.73 -11.58 7.88
C PRO A 664 -6.10 -11.79 6.41
N THR A 665 -6.31 -13.05 6.01
CA THR A 665 -6.64 -13.39 4.62
C THR A 665 -7.60 -14.57 4.56
N PRO A 666 -8.66 -14.52 3.71
CA PRO A 666 -9.55 -15.67 3.50
C PRO A 666 -8.80 -16.93 3.08
N ARG A 667 -7.65 -16.78 2.42
CA ARG A 667 -6.80 -17.92 1.98
C ARG A 667 -6.31 -18.77 3.14
N ALA A 668 -6.00 -18.16 4.28
CA ALA A 668 -5.55 -18.90 5.46
C ALA A 668 -6.69 -19.73 6.05
N VAL A 669 -7.90 -19.17 6.08
CA VAL A 669 -9.12 -19.88 6.53
C VAL A 669 -9.48 -21.02 5.57
N GLU A 670 -9.48 -20.76 4.26
CA GLU A 670 -9.72 -21.79 3.23
C GLU A 670 -8.68 -22.92 3.28
N LEU A 671 -7.43 -22.59 3.64
CA LEU A 671 -6.39 -23.58 3.87
C LEU A 671 -6.67 -24.40 5.13
N CYS A 672 -7.17 -23.78 6.21
CA CYS A 672 -7.66 -24.50 7.38
C CYS A 672 -8.85 -25.42 7.05
N ASP A 673 -9.76 -25.01 6.17
CA ASP A 673 -10.88 -25.86 5.68
C ASP A 673 -10.36 -27.08 4.91
N TRP A 674 -9.36 -26.86 4.04
CA TRP A 674 -8.70 -27.96 3.33
C TRP A 674 -8.02 -28.91 4.32
N LEU A 675 -7.30 -28.40 5.30
CA LEU A 675 -6.65 -29.21 6.33
C LEU A 675 -7.65 -29.94 7.22
N GLN A 676 -8.78 -29.31 7.57
CA GLN A 676 -9.88 -29.95 8.30
C GLN A 676 -10.41 -31.19 7.58
N THR A 677 -10.46 -31.14 6.26
CA THR A 677 -10.99 -32.22 5.40
C THR A 677 -9.95 -33.32 5.19
N ASN A 678 -8.66 -32.98 5.24
CA ASN A 678 -7.56 -33.87 4.85
C ASN A 678 -6.71 -34.37 6.05
N SER A 679 -6.97 -33.90 7.27
CA SER A 679 -6.44 -34.50 8.50
C SER A 679 -7.04 -35.89 8.75
N LEU A 680 -6.23 -36.80 9.29
CA LEU A 680 -6.66 -38.11 9.77
C LEU A 680 -7.46 -37.99 11.08
N ALA A 681 -8.12 -39.08 11.46
CA ALA A 681 -8.87 -39.14 12.71
C ALA A 681 -7.97 -38.76 13.90
N GLY A 682 -8.39 -37.75 14.67
CA GLY A 682 -7.61 -37.19 15.79
C GLY A 682 -6.89 -35.88 15.46
N GLY A 683 -6.85 -35.43 14.20
CA GLY A 683 -6.34 -34.10 13.81
C GLY A 683 -4.96 -34.09 13.15
N GLY A 684 -4.22 -35.19 13.23
CA GLY A 684 -2.90 -35.33 12.61
C GLY A 684 -2.94 -35.38 11.08
N LEU A 685 -1.97 -34.75 10.43
CA LEU A 685 -1.77 -34.82 8.98
C LEU A 685 -0.87 -36.01 8.64
N PRO A 686 -1.10 -36.73 7.53
CA PRO A 686 -0.07 -37.63 7.01
C PRO A 686 1.14 -36.82 6.53
N PHE A 687 2.32 -37.44 6.49
CA PHE A 687 3.54 -36.76 6.04
C PHE A 687 3.40 -36.21 4.61
N ALA A 688 2.83 -37.02 3.70
CA ALA A 688 2.42 -36.60 2.37
C ALA A 688 1.20 -37.41 1.89
N PHE A 689 0.42 -36.84 0.97
CA PHE A 689 -0.61 -37.57 0.22
C PHE A 689 0.01 -38.27 -1.00
N PRO A 690 -0.67 -39.30 -1.57
CA PRO A 690 -0.19 -39.99 -2.75
C PRO A 690 0.16 -39.03 -3.90
N ILE A 691 1.38 -39.15 -4.42
CA ILE A 691 1.91 -38.28 -5.47
C ILE A 691 1.72 -38.97 -6.83
N ALA A 692 0.91 -38.37 -7.70
CA ALA A 692 0.57 -38.95 -9.01
C ALA A 692 1.74 -38.91 -10.01
N ASP A 693 2.56 -37.85 -9.98
CA ASP A 693 3.78 -37.71 -10.78
C ASP A 693 4.99 -37.51 -9.85
N PRO A 694 5.72 -38.58 -9.50
CA PRO A 694 6.83 -38.49 -8.55
C PRO A 694 8.13 -37.97 -9.18
N ALA A 695 8.18 -37.69 -10.49
CA ALA A 695 9.43 -37.44 -11.22
C ALA A 695 10.20 -36.19 -10.75
N GLY A 696 9.54 -35.27 -10.04
CA GLY A 696 10.15 -34.07 -9.45
C GLY A 696 10.13 -34.04 -7.92
N CYS A 697 9.79 -35.16 -7.26
CA CYS A 697 9.65 -35.23 -5.81
C CYS A 697 10.74 -36.08 -5.18
N ALA A 698 11.27 -35.64 -4.04
CA ALA A 698 12.25 -36.41 -3.29
C ALA A 698 11.65 -37.75 -2.80
N PRO A 699 12.46 -38.83 -2.62
CA PRO A 699 11.93 -40.17 -2.42
C PRO A 699 11.18 -40.34 -1.10
N PHE A 700 11.53 -39.53 -0.09
CA PHE A 700 10.86 -39.51 1.20
C PHE A 700 9.44 -38.94 1.12
N TRP A 701 9.17 -38.01 0.19
CA TRP A 701 7.82 -37.56 -0.10
C TRP A 701 6.98 -38.65 -0.79
N VAL A 702 7.58 -39.34 -1.75
CA VAL A 702 6.91 -40.39 -2.54
C VAL A 702 6.61 -41.64 -1.72
N SER A 703 7.49 -41.95 -0.76
CA SER A 703 7.41 -43.17 0.07
C SER A 703 6.62 -42.96 1.37
N ALA A 704 6.02 -41.78 1.55
CA ALA A 704 5.23 -41.47 2.74
C ALA A 704 4.01 -42.39 2.86
N ASP A 705 3.68 -42.81 4.09
CA ASP A 705 2.43 -43.52 4.37
C ASP A 705 1.28 -42.50 4.51
N PRO A 706 0.34 -42.44 3.56
CA PRO A 706 -0.77 -41.49 3.62
C PRO A 706 -1.84 -41.86 4.65
N SER A 707 -1.76 -43.05 5.24
CA SER A 707 -2.73 -43.58 6.20
C SER A 707 -2.34 -43.38 7.67
N ALA A 708 -1.11 -42.95 7.93
CA ALA A 708 -0.58 -42.72 9.27
C ALA A 708 -0.33 -41.22 9.52
N PRO A 709 -0.71 -40.69 10.70
CA PRO A 709 -0.44 -39.30 11.01
C PRO A 709 1.04 -39.11 11.36
N SER A 710 1.62 -37.98 10.94
CA SER A 710 3.01 -37.62 11.16
C SER A 710 3.11 -36.42 12.10
N LEU A 711 3.78 -36.60 13.23
CA LEU A 711 4.06 -35.52 14.17
C LEU A 711 4.94 -34.45 13.51
N GLN A 712 5.94 -34.86 12.71
CA GLN A 712 6.85 -33.96 12.00
C GLN A 712 6.11 -32.88 11.22
N ILE A 713 5.30 -33.25 10.22
CA ILE A 713 4.65 -32.26 9.36
C ILE A 713 3.49 -31.55 10.08
N THR A 714 2.79 -32.26 10.97
CA THR A 714 1.64 -31.65 11.67
C THR A 714 2.10 -30.56 12.63
N SER A 715 3.19 -30.79 13.38
CA SER A 715 3.71 -29.81 14.34
C SER A 715 4.19 -28.53 13.65
N ILE A 716 4.94 -28.62 12.56
CA ILE A 716 5.45 -27.43 11.85
C ILE A 716 4.35 -26.66 11.11
N VAL A 717 3.41 -27.35 10.47
CA VAL A 717 2.22 -26.71 9.86
C VAL A 717 1.40 -25.99 10.94
N CYS A 718 1.24 -26.62 12.10
CA CYS A 718 0.54 -26.02 13.24
C CYS A 718 1.31 -24.83 13.83
N ALA A 719 2.64 -24.88 13.91
CA ALA A 719 3.48 -23.76 14.35
C ALA A 719 3.35 -22.55 13.41
N ALA A 720 3.38 -22.77 12.09
CA ALA A 720 3.16 -21.74 11.09
C ALA A 720 1.73 -21.16 11.17
N ALA A 721 0.70 -22.01 11.31
CA ALA A 721 -0.68 -21.58 11.51
C ALA A 721 -0.87 -20.77 12.82
N ALA A 722 -0.18 -21.16 13.90
CA ALA A 722 -0.21 -20.44 15.18
C ALA A 722 0.33 -19.01 15.06
N ARG A 723 1.37 -18.80 14.23
CA ARG A 723 1.87 -17.45 13.91
C ARG A 723 0.83 -16.60 13.19
N VAL A 724 0.04 -17.20 12.29
CA VAL A 724 -1.08 -16.51 11.63
C VAL A 724 -2.21 -16.21 12.62
N ALA A 725 -2.52 -17.16 13.50
CA ALA A 725 -3.52 -17.03 14.56
C ALA A 725 -3.23 -15.90 15.56
N GLU A 726 -1.98 -15.45 15.69
CA GLU A 726 -1.65 -14.28 16.52
C GLU A 726 -2.35 -12.99 16.06
N PHE A 727 -2.69 -12.90 14.77
CA PHE A 727 -3.32 -11.72 14.17
C PHE A 727 -4.58 -12.01 13.36
N ASP A 728 -4.89 -13.27 13.03
CA ASP A 728 -6.11 -13.69 12.33
C ASP A 728 -6.98 -14.57 13.25
N GLU A 729 -8.01 -13.93 13.85
CA GLU A 729 -8.93 -14.58 14.79
C GLU A 729 -9.69 -15.75 14.15
N ALA A 730 -9.96 -15.71 12.83
CA ALA A 730 -10.65 -16.78 12.14
C ALA A 730 -9.81 -18.07 12.06
N VAL A 731 -8.48 -17.94 11.94
CA VAL A 731 -7.54 -19.07 12.02
C VAL A 731 -7.42 -19.55 13.47
N ALA A 732 -7.34 -18.61 14.42
CA ALA A 732 -7.22 -18.92 15.85
C ALA A 732 -8.43 -19.73 16.39
N GLU A 733 -9.63 -19.39 15.93
CA GLU A 733 -10.89 -20.05 16.32
C GLU A 733 -11.24 -21.26 15.44
N HIS A 734 -10.43 -21.56 14.42
CA HIS A 734 -10.76 -22.61 13.45
C HIS A 734 -10.73 -24.01 14.11
N PRO A 735 -11.77 -24.86 13.90
CA PRO A 735 -11.85 -26.18 14.51
C PRO A 735 -10.63 -27.08 14.22
N TRP A 736 -10.11 -27.04 12.99
CA TRP A 736 -8.91 -27.79 12.61
C TRP A 736 -7.71 -27.40 13.46
N PHE A 737 -7.50 -26.10 13.69
CA PHE A 737 -6.34 -25.62 14.43
C PHE A 737 -6.37 -26.15 15.87
N ALA A 738 -7.53 -26.09 16.54
CA ALA A 738 -7.71 -26.68 17.87
C ALA A 738 -7.45 -28.20 17.89
N SER A 739 -7.92 -28.94 16.88
CA SER A 739 -7.69 -30.39 16.78
C SER A 739 -6.22 -30.74 16.50
N ALA A 740 -5.54 -29.97 15.65
CA ALA A 740 -4.13 -30.17 15.33
C ALA A 740 -3.24 -29.85 16.55
N VAL A 741 -3.53 -28.77 17.29
CA VAL A 741 -2.86 -28.44 18.56
C VAL A 741 -3.00 -29.59 19.55
N ARG A 742 -4.21 -30.14 19.72
CA ARG A 742 -4.44 -31.29 20.62
C ARG A 742 -3.65 -32.52 20.20
N TYR A 743 -3.71 -32.88 18.91
CA TYR A 743 -2.93 -33.99 18.36
C TYR A 743 -1.44 -33.85 18.66
N CYS A 744 -0.85 -32.68 18.35
CA CYS A 744 0.58 -32.45 18.56
C CYS A 744 0.96 -32.53 20.04
N LEU A 745 0.18 -31.96 20.95
CA LEU A 745 0.44 -32.06 22.39
C LEU A 745 0.41 -33.51 22.87
N ASP A 746 -0.62 -34.28 22.50
CA ASP A 746 -0.77 -35.68 22.92
C ASP A 746 0.32 -36.57 22.31
N ALA A 747 0.68 -36.34 21.04
CA ALA A 747 1.75 -37.08 20.36
C ALA A 747 3.15 -36.77 20.92
N ILE A 748 3.40 -35.52 21.32
CA ILE A 748 4.66 -35.12 21.97
C ILE A 748 4.77 -35.75 23.36
N ASP A 749 3.70 -35.70 24.16
CA ASP A 749 3.68 -36.25 25.52
C ASP A 749 3.88 -37.78 25.52
N GLY A 750 3.32 -38.46 24.51
CA GLY A 750 3.44 -39.91 24.33
C GLY A 750 4.74 -40.38 23.66
N ALA A 751 5.63 -39.48 23.22
CA ALA A 751 6.81 -39.85 22.45
C ALA A 751 8.03 -40.23 23.31
N ASP A 752 8.39 -41.52 23.28
CA ASP A 752 9.59 -42.04 23.94
C ASP A 752 10.89 -41.42 23.37
N SER A 753 10.95 -41.23 22.05
CA SER A 753 12.06 -40.59 21.34
C SER A 753 11.56 -39.86 20.10
N LEU A 754 12.23 -38.77 19.71
CA LEU A 754 11.98 -38.02 18.48
C LEU A 754 13.30 -37.90 17.72
N HIS A 755 13.28 -38.06 16.40
CA HIS A 755 14.45 -37.74 15.59
C HIS A 755 14.66 -36.22 15.50
N ALA A 756 15.83 -35.77 15.02
CA ALA A 756 16.25 -34.37 15.15
C ALA A 756 15.26 -33.33 14.56
N LEU A 757 14.73 -33.58 13.35
CA LEU A 757 13.73 -32.72 12.71
C LEU A 757 12.39 -32.70 13.46
N GLU A 758 11.90 -33.87 13.89
CA GLU A 758 10.69 -33.96 14.73
C GLU A 758 10.86 -33.20 16.04
N LEU A 759 12.02 -33.31 16.68
CA LEU A 759 12.35 -32.58 17.90
C LEU A 759 12.34 -31.06 17.67
N ALA A 760 12.94 -30.58 16.57
CA ALA A 760 12.95 -29.16 16.23
C ALA A 760 11.54 -28.62 15.98
N PHE A 761 10.76 -29.31 15.14
CA PHE A 761 9.41 -28.87 14.80
C PHE A 761 8.45 -28.96 16.00
N ALA A 762 8.59 -29.97 16.87
CA ALA A 762 7.87 -30.04 18.13
C ALA A 762 8.20 -28.86 19.04
N LEU A 763 9.47 -28.49 19.19
CA LEU A 763 9.87 -27.34 20.02
C LEU A 763 9.36 -26.01 19.44
N GLN A 764 9.46 -25.80 18.12
CA GLN A 764 8.89 -24.62 17.46
C GLN A 764 7.37 -24.53 17.64
N PHE A 765 6.66 -25.66 17.53
CA PHE A 765 5.23 -25.74 17.81
C PHE A 765 4.91 -25.34 19.25
N LEU A 766 5.59 -25.95 20.23
CA LEU A 766 5.37 -25.65 21.65
C LEU A 766 5.67 -24.18 21.97
N ASP A 767 6.70 -23.61 21.36
CA ASP A 767 7.01 -22.18 21.47
C ASP A 767 5.91 -21.31 20.87
N ALA A 768 5.30 -21.71 19.75
CA ALA A 768 4.23 -20.95 19.13
C ALA A 768 2.91 -20.97 19.94
N VAL A 769 2.61 -22.08 20.64
CA VAL A 769 1.32 -22.25 21.35
C VAL A 769 1.39 -22.02 22.86
N HIS A 770 2.57 -21.77 23.45
CA HIS A 770 2.77 -21.75 24.91
C HIS A 770 1.83 -20.80 25.67
N ARG A 771 1.37 -19.71 25.05
CA ARG A 771 0.46 -18.75 25.70
C ARG A 771 -0.94 -19.34 25.93
N ASN A 772 -1.36 -20.28 25.09
CA ASN A 772 -2.70 -20.84 25.05
C ASN A 772 -2.74 -22.31 25.48
N SER A 773 -1.58 -22.95 25.65
CA SER A 773 -1.44 -24.35 26.08
C SER A 773 -0.49 -24.43 27.28
N PRO A 774 -1.03 -24.42 28.52
CA PRO A 774 -0.23 -24.45 29.75
C PRO A 774 0.77 -25.62 29.82
N GLU A 775 0.42 -26.76 29.23
CA GLU A 775 1.22 -27.98 29.18
C GLU A 775 2.49 -27.82 28.31
N ALA A 776 2.52 -26.83 27.41
CA ALA A 776 3.64 -26.64 26.49
C ALA A 776 4.95 -26.34 27.22
N SER A 777 4.92 -25.59 28.33
CA SER A 777 6.14 -25.23 29.07
C SER A 777 6.82 -26.44 29.71
N SER A 778 6.03 -27.38 30.24
CA SER A 778 6.56 -28.65 30.76
C SER A 778 7.14 -29.51 29.63
N LEU A 779 6.47 -29.59 28.48
CA LEU A 779 6.94 -30.36 27.34
C LEU A 779 8.23 -29.77 26.74
N VAL A 780 8.36 -28.44 26.66
CA VAL A 780 9.61 -27.76 26.25
C VAL A 780 10.77 -28.17 27.15
N SER A 781 10.55 -28.21 28.47
CA SER A 781 11.58 -28.61 29.42
C SER A 781 11.99 -30.08 29.25
N THR A 782 11.01 -30.98 29.06
CA THR A 782 11.26 -32.40 28.84
C THR A 782 12.02 -32.64 27.54
N LEU A 783 11.57 -32.08 26.42
CA LEU A 783 12.24 -32.22 25.12
C LEU A 783 13.60 -31.54 25.10
N GLY A 784 13.74 -30.37 25.75
CA GLY A 784 14.99 -29.63 25.83
C GLY A 784 16.11 -30.40 26.53
N SER A 785 15.78 -31.29 27.48
CA SER A 785 16.78 -32.18 28.11
C SER A 785 17.46 -33.16 27.15
N ARG A 786 16.90 -33.33 25.95
CA ARG A 786 17.44 -34.18 24.87
C ARG A 786 18.41 -33.42 23.95
N ILE A 787 18.52 -32.09 24.09
CA ILE A 787 19.43 -31.25 23.30
C ILE A 787 20.78 -31.12 24.03
N PRO A 788 21.92 -31.41 23.38
CA PRO A 788 23.24 -31.16 23.97
C PRO A 788 23.48 -29.68 24.30
N ALA A 789 24.41 -29.40 25.21
CA ALA A 789 24.66 -28.02 25.67
C ALA A 789 25.17 -27.07 24.58
N ASP A 790 25.82 -27.59 23.53
CA ASP A 790 26.22 -26.81 22.34
C ASP A 790 25.08 -26.61 21.32
N GLY A 791 23.94 -27.27 21.55
CA GLY A 791 22.74 -27.19 20.74
C GLY A 791 22.83 -27.86 19.37
N LEU A 792 23.82 -28.73 19.15
CA LEU A 792 23.99 -29.47 17.90
C LEU A 792 23.38 -30.88 18.03
N VAL A 793 22.38 -31.18 17.21
CA VAL A 793 21.75 -32.51 17.16
C VAL A 793 21.89 -33.08 15.75
N HIS A 794 22.51 -34.24 15.61
CA HIS A 794 22.76 -34.87 14.31
C HIS A 794 21.43 -35.28 13.65
N ALA A 795 21.28 -35.01 12.35
CA ALA A 795 20.12 -35.46 11.59
C ALA A 795 20.25 -36.96 11.26
N ASP A 796 19.33 -37.79 11.77
CA ASP A 796 19.33 -39.23 11.47
C ASP A 796 19.12 -39.46 9.96
N GLY A 797 20.09 -40.12 9.31
CA GLY A 797 20.07 -40.36 7.86
C GLY A 797 20.62 -39.21 7.00
N GLY A 798 21.05 -38.10 7.60
CA GLY A 798 21.73 -36.99 6.93
C GLY A 798 23.23 -37.22 6.70
N ALA A 799 23.88 -36.28 6.01
CA ALA A 799 25.33 -36.31 5.80
C ALA A 799 26.10 -36.18 7.13
N GLU A 800 27.38 -36.63 7.18
CA GLU A 800 28.22 -36.60 8.40
C GLU A 800 28.37 -35.20 9.05
N GLY A 801 28.02 -34.14 8.32
CA GLY A 801 28.03 -32.75 8.76
C GLY A 801 26.65 -32.10 8.95
N GLU A 802 25.55 -32.86 8.87
CA GLU A 802 24.18 -32.34 8.89
C GLU A 802 23.62 -32.33 10.32
N PHE A 803 23.49 -31.13 10.88
CA PHE A 803 23.03 -30.91 12.26
C PHE A 803 21.87 -29.93 12.29
N MET A 804 20.89 -30.23 13.13
CA MET A 804 20.00 -29.21 13.66
C MET A 804 20.78 -28.36 14.67
N ARG A 805 20.62 -27.04 14.56
CA ARG A 805 21.37 -26.00 15.28
C ARG A 805 20.47 -25.27 16.28
N PRO A 806 21.04 -24.48 17.21
CA PRO A 806 20.24 -23.75 18.22
C PRO A 806 19.08 -22.91 17.65
N LEU A 807 19.26 -22.25 16.50
CA LEU A 807 18.21 -21.45 15.87
C LEU A 807 17.12 -22.28 15.20
N ASP A 808 17.35 -23.56 14.90
CA ASP A 808 16.31 -24.46 14.39
C ASP A 808 15.36 -24.90 15.50
N PHE A 809 15.82 -24.91 16.75
CA PHE A 809 15.00 -25.21 17.93
C PHE A 809 14.35 -23.96 18.54
N SER A 810 15.04 -22.82 18.52
CA SER A 810 14.57 -21.55 19.10
C SER A 810 14.81 -20.37 18.16
N PRO A 811 14.08 -20.28 17.03
CA PRO A 811 14.30 -19.23 16.03
C PRO A 811 13.92 -17.83 16.54
N LEU A 812 12.86 -17.74 17.35
CA LEU A 812 12.29 -16.48 17.82
C LEU A 812 12.75 -16.13 19.26
N PRO A 813 13.01 -14.84 19.55
CA PRO A 813 13.31 -14.41 20.91
C PRO A 813 12.04 -14.36 21.78
N GLY A 814 12.20 -14.60 23.08
CA GLY A 814 11.17 -14.35 24.09
C GLY A 814 10.17 -15.49 24.34
N GLY A 815 10.27 -16.61 23.62
CA GLY A 815 9.52 -17.83 23.89
C GLY A 815 10.23 -18.78 24.89
N PRO A 816 9.52 -19.78 25.45
CA PRO A 816 10.08 -20.73 26.40
C PRO A 816 11.26 -21.55 25.85
N THR A 817 11.32 -21.82 24.54
CA THR A 817 12.47 -22.52 23.92
C THR A 817 13.76 -21.74 24.05
N ARG A 818 13.69 -20.40 24.14
CA ARG A 818 14.89 -19.57 24.27
C ARG A 818 15.63 -19.82 25.57
N ALA A 819 14.92 -20.26 26.62
CA ALA A 819 15.50 -20.62 27.91
C ALA A 819 16.25 -21.97 27.90
N LEU A 820 16.16 -22.74 26.81
CA LEU A 820 16.91 -23.99 26.66
C LEU A 820 18.40 -23.77 26.36
N PHE A 821 18.75 -22.58 25.87
CA PHE A 821 20.10 -22.27 25.43
C PHE A 821 20.70 -21.13 26.26
N ASP A 822 21.98 -21.25 26.61
CA ASP A 822 22.75 -20.12 27.12
C ASP A 822 22.78 -18.99 26.08
N ALA A 823 22.71 -17.74 26.54
CA ALA A 823 22.69 -16.57 25.65
C ALA A 823 23.91 -16.54 24.71
N SER A 824 25.08 -17.00 25.18
CA SER A 824 26.30 -17.08 24.38
C SER A 824 26.21 -18.07 23.21
N VAL A 825 25.44 -19.16 23.35
CA VAL A 825 25.23 -20.15 22.28
C VAL A 825 24.41 -19.52 21.16
N ILE A 826 23.33 -18.83 21.51
CA ILE A 826 22.47 -18.10 20.56
C ILE A 826 23.24 -16.97 19.87
N GLU A 827 23.99 -16.15 20.62
CA GLU A 827 24.78 -15.06 20.06
C GLU A 827 25.87 -15.57 19.10
N SER A 828 26.51 -16.68 19.45
CA SER A 828 27.49 -17.34 18.58
C SER A 828 26.84 -17.84 17.28
N GLU A 829 25.68 -18.48 17.37
CA GLU A 829 24.97 -18.99 16.18
C GLU A 829 24.47 -17.86 15.28
N LEU A 830 23.93 -16.78 15.83
CA LEU A 830 23.54 -15.59 15.07
C LEU A 830 24.74 -14.94 14.36
N SER A 831 25.88 -14.86 15.05
CA SER A 831 27.12 -14.35 14.48
C SER A 831 27.63 -15.24 13.35
N ALA A 832 27.57 -16.57 13.52
CA ALA A 832 27.93 -17.54 12.50
C ALA A 832 26.98 -17.48 11.30
N LEU A 833 25.67 -17.31 11.53
CA LEU A 833 24.68 -17.11 10.47
C LEU A 833 24.98 -15.84 9.68
N ALA A 834 25.22 -14.70 10.34
CA ALA A 834 25.59 -13.46 9.65
C ALA A 834 26.88 -13.61 8.83
N ALA A 835 27.88 -14.33 9.35
CA ALA A 835 29.15 -14.56 8.67
C ALA A 835 29.05 -15.52 7.47
N ARG A 836 27.97 -16.32 7.38
CA ARG A 836 27.71 -17.23 6.25
C ARG A 836 27.15 -16.53 5.00
N GLN A 837 26.95 -15.21 5.02
CA GLN A 837 26.49 -14.49 3.83
C GLN A 837 27.53 -14.54 2.71
N HIS A 838 27.12 -14.95 1.51
CA HIS A 838 27.98 -14.94 0.34
C HIS A 838 28.10 -13.52 -0.25
N GLY A 839 29.10 -13.29 -1.12
CA GLY A 839 29.37 -11.97 -1.72
C GLY A 839 28.25 -11.41 -2.60
N ASP A 840 27.32 -12.25 -3.06
CA ASP A 840 26.11 -11.85 -3.79
C ASP A 840 24.91 -11.56 -2.86
N GLY A 841 25.12 -11.64 -1.54
CA GLY A 841 24.12 -11.35 -0.52
C GLY A 841 23.25 -12.54 -0.11
N GLY A 842 23.41 -13.71 -0.75
CA GLY A 842 22.62 -14.91 -0.44
C GLY A 842 23.26 -15.84 0.58
N TRP A 843 22.46 -16.78 1.11
CA TRP A 843 22.91 -17.89 1.96
C TRP A 843 22.75 -19.21 1.22
N ALA A 844 23.72 -20.12 1.35
CA ALA A 844 23.58 -21.48 0.86
C ALA A 844 22.79 -22.33 1.87
N VAL A 845 22.17 -23.41 1.37
CA VAL A 845 21.68 -24.49 2.23
C VAL A 845 22.84 -25.34 2.72
N ASP A 846 22.71 -25.87 3.94
CA ASP A 846 23.68 -26.77 4.59
C ASP A 846 23.20 -28.24 4.65
N PHE A 847 22.20 -28.59 3.85
CA PHE A 847 21.68 -29.95 3.65
C PHE A 847 21.73 -30.37 2.16
N ASP A 848 21.71 -31.67 1.90
CA ASP A 848 21.68 -32.23 0.55
C ASP A 848 20.29 -32.06 -0.08
N SER A 849 20.17 -31.15 -1.04
CA SER A 849 18.91 -30.99 -1.81
C SER A 849 18.75 -32.07 -2.88
N TYR A 850 17.52 -32.51 -3.13
CA TYR A 850 17.23 -33.64 -4.02
C TYR A 850 17.60 -33.38 -5.50
N SER A 851 17.60 -32.12 -5.94
CA SER A 851 17.97 -31.76 -7.31
C SER A 851 18.70 -30.41 -7.37
N PRO A 852 19.51 -30.16 -8.42
CA PRO A 852 20.16 -28.85 -8.61
C PRO A 852 19.17 -27.68 -8.70
N VAL A 853 17.95 -27.92 -9.21
CA VAL A 853 16.90 -26.90 -9.29
C VAL A 853 16.35 -26.60 -7.89
N ALA A 854 16.05 -27.65 -7.12
CA ALA A 854 15.60 -27.50 -5.74
C ALA A 854 16.67 -26.80 -4.88
N ALA A 855 17.96 -27.09 -5.07
CA ALA A 855 19.05 -26.40 -4.37
C ALA A 855 19.06 -24.89 -4.63
N LEU A 856 18.74 -24.45 -5.86
CA LEU A 856 18.64 -23.03 -6.22
C LEU A 856 17.41 -22.36 -5.59
N GLU A 857 16.27 -23.04 -5.60
CA GLU A 857 15.02 -22.53 -5.02
C GLU A 857 15.12 -22.44 -3.49
N TRP A 858 15.67 -23.49 -2.86
CA TRP A 858 15.98 -23.51 -1.43
C TRP A 858 16.97 -22.44 -1.02
N ARG A 859 17.92 -22.07 -1.88
CA ARG A 859 18.83 -20.94 -1.63
C ARG A 859 18.07 -19.63 -1.46
N GLY A 860 17.02 -19.42 -2.25
CA GLY A 860 16.13 -18.27 -2.12
C GLY A 860 15.43 -18.27 -0.76
N HIS A 861 14.84 -19.42 -0.38
CA HIS A 861 14.21 -19.61 0.92
C HIS A 861 15.20 -19.38 2.09
N ALA A 862 16.38 -20.02 2.05
CA ALA A 862 17.41 -19.91 3.07
C ALA A 862 17.92 -18.47 3.23
N THR A 863 18.01 -17.72 2.14
CA THR A 863 18.38 -16.30 2.17
C THR A 863 17.32 -15.48 2.90
N VAL A 864 16.04 -15.66 2.57
CA VAL A 864 14.94 -14.95 3.24
C VAL A 864 14.88 -15.32 4.73
N GLN A 865 15.01 -16.61 5.05
CA GLN A 865 15.03 -17.10 6.44
C GLN A 865 16.20 -16.53 7.24
N ALA A 866 17.41 -16.50 6.68
CA ALA A 866 18.58 -15.95 7.36
C ALA A 866 18.39 -14.46 7.69
N VAL A 867 17.92 -13.67 6.71
CA VAL A 867 17.60 -12.25 6.92
C VAL A 867 16.50 -12.08 7.97
N TRP A 868 15.46 -12.89 7.91
CA TRP A 868 14.35 -12.88 8.86
C TRP A 868 14.82 -13.18 10.29
N LEU A 869 15.62 -14.24 10.48
CA LEU A 869 16.19 -14.62 11.78
C LEU A 869 17.09 -13.53 12.36
N LEU A 870 18.03 -13.00 11.56
CA LEU A 870 18.94 -11.94 11.99
C LEU A 870 18.19 -10.68 12.42
N LYS A 871 17.17 -10.28 11.65
CA LYS A 871 16.34 -9.11 11.93
C LYS A 871 15.47 -9.31 13.17
N ARG A 872 14.82 -10.48 13.32
CA ARG A 872 13.98 -10.80 14.49
C ARG A 872 14.79 -10.87 15.78
N ASN A 873 16.06 -11.27 15.69
CA ASN A 873 16.98 -11.30 16.83
C ASN A 873 17.81 -10.00 16.99
N GLY A 874 17.52 -8.95 16.21
CA GLY A 874 18.09 -7.61 16.39
C GLY A 874 19.55 -7.44 15.95
N VAL A 875 20.05 -8.30 15.06
CA VAL A 875 21.42 -8.22 14.52
C VAL A 875 21.54 -7.20 13.38
N ILE A 876 20.51 -7.11 12.52
CA ILE A 876 20.47 -6.20 11.35
C ILE A 876 19.24 -5.29 11.34
#